data_AF-A0AAJ2UE07-F1
#
_entry.id   AF-A0AAJ2UE07-F1
#
_cell.length_a   1.000
_cell.length_b   1.000
_cell.length_c   1.000
_cell.angle_alpha   90.00
_cell.angle_beta   90.00
_cell.angle_gamma   90.00
#
_symmetry.space_group_name_H-M   'P 1'
#
loop_
_entity.id
_entity.type
_entity.pdbx_description
1 polymer ?
#
loop_
_entity_poly.entity_id
_entity_poly.type
_entity_poly.pdbx_seq_one_letter_code
_entity_poly.pdbx_strand_id
1 'polypeptide(L)'
;MVLYLSKRKKIISVALLGLSVAAATYIPSVFSANIFSPLEISYSTATPSTVLKNKPNDDNFSPVANTEFIDPPKKQNLPEAPVPSPGPKIVVEKPIQTIQPPTVKKIDNPIPQTTPKAKPKPTSPIVSPIRTIAVPTPRPVQRVTTIQTVTTPTVQSRPATPTFAPPAPAPSPSYQKVDTNGRWGQALRNLSFRASTNVSTANSNIARINAEIQELERQMKEADKSVYWRPRGRAHDEYLKSWNESYTWQINNKKYELERQKYDLKYHSERKARFDAGQLNREEISLLEKGYTPDRDTDGWEPHYNPVKAGIIADNASGIAPYDSPWPNQDSTILSSLSRPGWSGGLNVPSSHVKDDKFNSALSTAGIPEGSKSIRLIQYNKDAGNNAGKNDIRQFKSLYLDSSDPTALSKFETILQSLVKSHNDLKEVVLQNVKGEYTKTIEQIISKLPQSITSLRLFVEDNKGLEALSKLENHKLTELSLYSNAQKETGTWAINPNGLKNVDFIKWDFVDKASINLYNPGAKLPGSIRFDTLSWTKDVGSLDKINEGLKIAFGSKINQRVFQGVFGGRGGYPPNLDFSKTEIKTFSGVKFDEANKDFNDQISTWKTDSGQPEKANFFLKFRDISFGIDSNSASSEPKTYTVKLEEFDGQFQKRLNFGPYEFSNIYIKDKDGKQVQGATLVLNGTFSANAKADLEYFLKAAKRTNAFSKIQVDASLASQLGGSVEGLPVEIKAS
;
A
#
# COMPACT_ATOMS: atom_id res chain seq x y z
N MET A 1 -13.86 37.51 -59.06
CA MET A 1 -13.11 36.25 -59.27
C MET A 1 -13.91 35.12 -58.63
N VAL A 2 -14.60 34.30 -59.44
CA VAL A 2 -15.45 33.21 -58.94
C VAL A 2 -14.69 31.90 -59.11
N LEU A 3 -14.25 31.31 -58.00
CA LEU A 3 -13.49 30.05 -58.00
C LEU A 3 -14.46 28.86 -58.05
N TYR A 4 -14.45 28.15 -59.18
CA TYR A 4 -15.13 26.86 -59.31
C TYR A 4 -14.26 25.75 -58.69
N LEU A 5 -14.67 25.26 -57.52
CA LEU A 5 -14.07 24.09 -56.87
C LEU A 5 -14.90 22.84 -57.17
N SER A 6 -14.22 21.77 -57.60
CA SER A 6 -14.85 20.46 -57.86
C SER A 6 -15.40 19.82 -56.58
N LYS A 7 -16.44 18.97 -56.72
CA LYS A 7 -17.20 18.37 -55.60
C LYS A 7 -16.31 17.71 -54.51
N ARG A 8 -15.14 17.18 -54.87
CA ARG A 8 -14.19 16.59 -53.91
C ARG A 8 -13.45 17.62 -53.05
N LYS A 9 -13.18 18.83 -53.55
CA LYS A 9 -12.47 19.87 -52.80
C LYS A 9 -13.39 20.63 -51.84
N LYS A 10 -14.71 20.72 -52.11
CA LYS A 10 -15.70 21.25 -51.16
C LYS A 10 -15.85 20.36 -49.91
N ILE A 11 -15.75 19.03 -50.07
CA ILE A 11 -15.85 18.07 -48.96
C ILE A 11 -14.63 18.18 -48.03
N ILE A 12 -13.43 18.41 -48.57
CA ILE A 12 -12.21 18.54 -47.78
C ILE A 12 -12.17 19.86 -46.99
N SER A 13 -12.64 20.97 -47.58
CA SER A 13 -12.69 22.26 -46.87
C SER A 13 -13.75 22.28 -45.75
N VAL A 14 -14.89 21.59 -45.92
CA VAL A 14 -15.90 21.45 -44.86
C VAL A 14 -15.42 20.49 -43.76
N ALA A 15 -14.66 19.44 -44.10
CA ALA A 15 -14.06 18.54 -43.13
C ALA A 15 -12.95 19.21 -42.28
N LEU A 16 -12.14 20.11 -42.88
CA LEU A 16 -11.10 20.86 -42.16
C LEU A 16 -11.67 21.94 -41.23
N LEU A 17 -12.74 22.63 -41.63
CA LEU A 17 -13.44 23.58 -40.75
C LEU A 17 -14.22 22.86 -39.63
N GLY A 18 -14.83 21.71 -39.90
CA GLY A 18 -15.50 20.87 -38.90
C GLY A 18 -14.55 20.30 -37.85
N LEU A 19 -13.32 19.94 -38.23
CA LEU A 19 -12.29 19.47 -37.30
C LEU A 19 -11.73 20.59 -36.41
N SER A 20 -11.65 21.83 -36.89
CA SER A 20 -11.17 22.97 -36.09
C SER A 20 -12.17 23.43 -35.01
N VAL A 21 -13.48 23.30 -35.25
CA VAL A 21 -14.52 23.68 -34.26
C VAL A 21 -14.76 22.55 -33.24
N ALA A 22 -14.60 21.28 -33.64
CA ALA A 22 -14.66 20.14 -32.73
C ALA A 22 -13.46 20.09 -31.77
N ALA A 23 -12.24 20.43 -32.24
CA ALA A 23 -11.04 20.42 -31.39
C ALA A 23 -11.06 21.51 -30.30
N ALA A 24 -11.66 22.69 -30.56
CA ALA A 24 -11.71 23.78 -29.58
C ALA A 24 -12.67 23.53 -28.39
N THR A 25 -13.65 22.62 -28.54
CA THR A 25 -14.61 22.26 -27.48
C THR A 25 -14.28 20.93 -26.78
N TYR A 26 -13.40 20.11 -27.36
CA TYR A 26 -12.96 18.84 -26.78
C TYR A 26 -11.78 18.97 -25.80
N ILE A 27 -10.94 20.00 -25.93
CA ILE A 27 -9.71 20.09 -25.12
C ILE A 27 -9.98 20.50 -23.65
N PRO A 28 -10.95 21.38 -23.30
CA PRO A 28 -11.19 21.71 -21.89
C PRO A 28 -11.96 20.61 -21.11
N SER A 29 -12.84 19.85 -21.78
CA SER A 29 -13.80 18.95 -21.13
C SER A 29 -13.24 17.55 -20.82
N VAL A 30 -12.29 17.06 -21.62
CA VAL A 30 -11.61 15.77 -21.35
C VAL A 30 -10.56 15.90 -20.23
N PHE A 31 -10.02 17.10 -20.04
CA PHE A 31 -9.06 17.39 -18.96
C PHE A 31 -9.73 17.67 -17.60
N SER A 32 -10.99 18.13 -17.55
CA SER A 32 -11.63 18.50 -16.28
C SER A 32 -12.52 17.40 -15.67
N ALA A 33 -12.96 16.42 -16.46
CA ALA A 33 -13.92 15.39 -16.01
C ALA A 33 -13.30 14.12 -15.38
N ASN A 34 -12.00 13.88 -15.53
CA ASN A 34 -11.36 12.64 -15.05
C ASN A 34 -10.32 12.84 -13.93
N ILE A 35 -10.04 14.07 -13.46
CA ILE A 35 -8.84 14.33 -12.62
C ILE A 35 -9.12 14.36 -11.10
N PHE A 36 -10.37 14.38 -10.63
CA PHE A 36 -10.62 14.67 -9.21
C PHE A 36 -11.54 13.66 -8.51
N SER A 37 -10.92 12.60 -7.98
CA SER A 37 -11.35 11.93 -6.75
C SER A 37 -10.12 11.57 -5.93
N PRO A 38 -9.60 12.49 -5.10
CA PRO A 38 -8.52 12.15 -4.19
C PRO A 38 -9.06 11.15 -3.17
N LEU A 39 -8.29 10.09 -2.95
CA LEU A 39 -8.29 9.30 -1.72
C LEU A 39 -7.70 10.09 -0.54
N GLU A 40 -7.80 11.43 -0.57
CA GLU A 40 -7.76 12.22 0.66
C GLU A 40 -8.96 11.76 1.51
N ILE A 41 -8.80 11.73 2.82
CA ILE A 41 -9.91 11.39 3.72
C ILE A 41 -10.91 12.55 3.60
N SER A 42 -11.83 12.40 2.67
CA SER A 42 -12.93 13.32 2.43
C SER A 42 -14.21 12.63 2.89
N TYR A 43 -14.86 13.21 3.90
CA TYR A 43 -16.13 12.70 4.40
C TYR A 43 -17.24 13.17 3.45
N SER A 44 -17.79 12.24 2.65
CA SER A 44 -18.97 12.50 1.81
C SER A 44 -20.24 12.45 2.65
N THR A 45 -21.10 13.46 2.54
CA THR A 45 -22.38 13.52 3.27
C THR A 45 -23.56 12.93 2.50
N ALA A 46 -23.51 12.77 1.18
CA ALA A 46 -24.62 12.16 0.44
C ALA A 46 -24.26 11.88 -1.03
N THR A 47 -23.83 10.66 -1.35
CA THR A 47 -23.97 10.10 -2.71
C THR A 47 -24.33 8.63 -2.60
N PRO A 48 -25.24 8.09 -3.43
CA PRO A 48 -25.40 6.64 -3.54
C PRO A 48 -24.10 6.04 -4.09
N SER A 49 -23.26 5.58 -3.17
CA SER A 49 -22.09 4.71 -3.36
C SER A 49 -21.47 4.70 -4.77
N THR A 50 -20.44 5.52 -5.00
CA THR A 50 -19.36 5.19 -5.94
C THR A 50 -18.16 4.61 -5.20
N VAL A 51 -18.43 3.58 -4.39
CA VAL A 51 -17.48 2.49 -4.27
C VAL A 51 -17.81 1.56 -5.42
N LEU A 52 -16.89 1.36 -6.36
CA LEU A 52 -16.98 0.25 -7.30
C LEU A 52 -17.02 -1.04 -6.47
N LYS A 53 -18.25 -1.56 -6.25
CA LYS A 53 -18.51 -2.90 -5.73
C LYS A 53 -17.91 -3.90 -6.73
N ASN A 54 -16.65 -4.27 -6.56
CA ASN A 54 -16.03 -5.30 -7.40
C ASN A 54 -16.40 -6.73 -6.97
N LYS A 55 -17.52 -6.92 -6.26
CA LYS A 55 -18.24 -8.19 -6.13
C LYS A 55 -19.74 -7.92 -5.96
N PRO A 56 -20.64 -8.53 -6.74
CA PRO A 56 -22.06 -8.57 -6.40
C PRO A 56 -22.22 -9.44 -5.14
N ASN A 57 -22.93 -8.94 -4.12
CA ASN A 57 -23.20 -9.54 -2.80
C ASN A 57 -22.17 -9.28 -1.69
N ASP A 58 -21.87 -8.02 -1.40
CA ASP A 58 -21.39 -7.63 -0.07
C ASP A 58 -22.17 -6.39 0.40
N ASP A 59 -22.99 -6.59 1.44
CA ASP A 59 -23.99 -5.62 1.90
C ASP A 59 -23.64 -4.95 3.23
N ASN A 60 -22.42 -5.10 3.77
CA ASN A 60 -22.05 -4.46 5.03
C ASN A 60 -20.61 -3.93 5.04
N PHE A 61 -20.45 -2.65 4.67
CA PHE A 61 -19.27 -1.87 5.05
C PHE A 61 -19.71 -0.62 5.82
N SER A 62 -19.21 -0.48 7.05
CA SER A 62 -19.24 0.74 7.86
C SER A 62 -17.79 1.20 8.04
N PRO A 63 -17.45 2.47 7.81
CA PRO A 63 -16.09 2.97 7.96
C PRO A 63 -15.80 3.18 9.45
N VAL A 64 -15.45 2.11 10.16
CA VAL A 64 -14.84 2.21 11.49
C VAL A 64 -13.56 1.40 11.47
N ALA A 65 -12.47 2.07 11.83
CA ALA A 65 -11.12 1.55 11.88
C ALA A 65 -10.99 0.28 12.73
N ASN A 66 -9.93 -0.46 12.46
CA ASN A 66 -9.52 -1.70 13.12
C ASN A 66 -9.09 -1.51 14.57
N THR A 67 -9.98 -1.01 15.42
CA THR A 67 -9.82 -0.98 16.87
C THR A 67 -11.17 -1.13 17.54
N GLU A 68 -11.30 -2.15 18.37
CA GLU A 68 -12.41 -2.22 19.33
C GLU A 68 -12.22 -1.09 20.35
N PHE A 69 -13.12 -0.11 20.33
CA PHE A 69 -13.28 0.81 21.45
C PHE A 69 -13.87 0.01 22.61
N ILE A 70 -13.08 -0.24 23.65
CA ILE A 70 -13.58 -0.80 24.91
C ILE A 70 -14.09 0.38 25.73
N ASP A 71 -15.41 0.45 25.95
CA ASP A 71 -15.98 1.38 26.92
C ASP A 71 -15.30 1.16 28.29
N PRO A 72 -14.83 2.21 28.98
CA PRO A 72 -14.42 2.05 30.37
C PRO A 72 -15.59 1.44 31.16
N PRO A 73 -15.32 0.50 32.10
CA PRO A 73 -16.39 -0.15 32.85
C PRO A 73 -17.31 0.91 33.46
N LYS A 74 -18.62 0.76 33.25
CA LYS A 74 -19.63 1.65 33.84
C LYS A 74 -19.33 1.78 35.32
N LYS A 75 -19.09 3.02 35.79
CA LYS A 75 -18.96 3.31 37.22
C LYS A 75 -20.18 2.71 37.92
N GLN A 76 -19.98 1.63 38.67
CA GLN A 76 -20.93 1.25 39.69
C GLN A 76 -20.98 2.41 40.69
N ASN A 77 -22.19 2.90 40.93
CA ASN A 77 -22.45 3.87 42.00
C ASN A 77 -22.13 3.19 43.33
N LEU A 78 -20.88 3.35 43.78
CA LEU A 78 -20.49 3.08 45.16
C LEU A 78 -20.92 4.30 45.99
N PRO A 79 -21.52 4.08 47.18
CA PRO A 79 -22.00 5.15 48.03
C PRO A 79 -20.88 6.10 48.45
N GLU A 80 -21.24 7.37 48.52
CA GLU A 80 -20.36 8.51 48.79
C GLU A 80 -19.63 8.33 50.12
N ALA A 81 -18.29 8.27 50.08
CA ALA A 81 -17.46 8.18 51.27
C ALA A 81 -17.36 9.55 51.98
N PRO A 82 -17.27 9.60 53.31
CA PRO A 82 -17.31 10.86 54.06
C PRO A 82 -16.06 11.71 53.81
N VAL A 83 -16.26 13.02 53.77
CA VAL A 83 -15.22 14.05 53.58
C VAL A 83 -14.14 13.94 54.68
N PRO A 84 -12.85 13.79 54.36
CA PRO A 84 -11.77 13.85 55.34
C PRO A 84 -11.31 15.29 55.60
N SER A 85 -11.10 15.58 56.89
CA SER A 85 -10.56 16.82 57.47
C SER A 85 -9.07 17.04 57.12
N PRO A 86 -8.53 18.28 57.12
CA PRO A 86 -7.16 18.57 56.67
C PRO A 86 -6.10 18.14 57.70
N GLY A 87 -5.12 17.35 57.25
CA GLY A 87 -3.90 16.98 57.99
C GLY A 87 -2.62 17.61 57.41
N PRO A 88 -1.49 17.58 58.15
CA PRO A 88 -0.42 18.59 58.10
C PRO A 88 0.66 18.38 57.01
N LYS A 89 1.38 19.47 56.70
CA LYS A 89 2.48 19.56 55.72
C LYS A 89 3.67 18.66 56.10
N ILE A 90 4.17 17.87 55.15
CA ILE A 90 5.41 17.09 55.26
C ILE A 90 6.47 17.64 54.29
N VAL A 91 7.68 17.78 54.84
CA VAL A 91 8.92 18.30 54.25
C VAL A 91 9.56 17.26 53.32
N VAL A 92 10.16 17.74 52.23
CA VAL A 92 10.82 16.94 51.19
C VAL A 92 12.26 16.58 51.61
N GLU A 93 12.60 15.29 51.64
CA GLU A 93 13.98 14.79 51.65
C GLU A 93 14.42 14.32 50.25
N LYS A 94 15.69 14.60 49.92
CA LYS A 94 16.37 14.25 48.65
C LYS A 94 16.81 12.77 48.64
N PRO A 95 16.66 12.04 47.52
CA PRO A 95 17.29 10.73 47.36
C PRO A 95 18.75 10.77 46.89
N ILE A 96 19.44 9.69 47.25
CA ILE A 96 20.89 9.40 47.34
C ILE A 96 21.47 8.87 46.02
N GLN A 97 22.78 9.09 45.82
CA GLN A 97 23.60 8.54 44.72
C GLN A 97 23.86 7.03 44.87
N THR A 98 23.74 6.29 43.78
CA THR A 98 24.14 4.88 43.68
C THR A 98 25.42 4.67 42.86
N ILE A 99 26.13 3.61 43.25
CA ILE A 99 27.55 3.31 43.09
C ILE A 99 27.85 2.56 41.77
N GLN A 100 29.02 2.81 41.16
CA GLN A 100 29.54 2.08 40.00
C GLN A 100 30.04 0.66 40.36
N PRO A 101 29.81 -0.36 39.52
CA PRO A 101 30.48 -1.67 39.63
C PRO A 101 31.83 -1.74 38.87
N PRO A 102 32.80 -2.57 39.34
CA PRO A 102 34.18 -2.62 38.86
C PRO A 102 34.42 -3.59 37.68
N THR A 103 35.53 -3.32 36.99
CA THR A 103 36.13 -4.04 35.85
C THR A 103 36.73 -5.40 36.23
N VAL A 104 36.52 -6.45 35.42
CA VAL A 104 37.20 -7.75 35.54
C VAL A 104 37.87 -8.14 34.20
N LYS A 105 39.06 -8.74 34.34
CA LYS A 105 40.09 -9.05 33.34
C LYS A 105 39.82 -10.31 32.50
N LYS A 106 40.48 -10.35 31.32
CA LYS A 106 40.71 -11.50 30.42
C LYS A 106 41.24 -12.76 31.12
N ILE A 107 40.85 -13.93 30.61
CA ILE A 107 41.55 -15.21 30.75
C ILE A 107 41.56 -15.95 29.39
N ASP A 108 42.68 -16.62 29.13
CA ASP A 108 43.17 -17.21 27.88
C ASP A 108 42.60 -18.59 27.48
N ASN A 109 42.85 -18.95 26.21
CA ASN A 109 42.63 -20.24 25.54
C ASN A 109 43.41 -21.42 26.18
N PRO A 110 42.96 -22.65 25.90
CA PRO A 110 43.91 -23.67 25.44
C PRO A 110 43.45 -24.51 24.22
N ILE A 111 44.45 -24.98 23.46
CA ILE A 111 44.40 -25.93 22.32
C ILE A 111 45.13 -27.24 22.77
N PRO A 112 45.38 -28.27 21.92
CA PRO A 112 44.65 -29.55 21.78
C PRO A 112 45.48 -30.83 22.11
N GLN A 113 44.84 -32.01 22.22
CA GLN A 113 45.53 -33.31 22.09
C GLN A 113 44.68 -34.43 21.40
N THR A 114 45.04 -34.68 20.13
CA THR A 114 45.35 -35.95 19.42
C THR A 114 44.82 -37.35 19.84
N THR A 115 44.07 -37.98 18.89
CA THR A 115 44.12 -39.38 18.30
C THR A 115 44.04 -40.64 19.19
N PRO A 116 43.67 -41.88 18.71
CA PRO A 116 43.70 -42.40 17.32
C PRO A 116 42.50 -43.29 16.84
N LYS A 117 42.57 -43.65 15.54
CA LYS A 117 41.67 -44.52 14.74
C LYS A 117 41.68 -46.00 15.14
N ALA A 118 40.55 -46.70 14.89
CA ALA A 118 40.53 -48.11 14.48
C ALA A 118 39.35 -48.44 13.53
N LYS A 119 39.59 -49.35 12.58
CA LYS A 119 38.71 -50.07 11.62
C LYS A 119 39.22 -51.55 11.66
N PRO A 120 38.59 -52.62 11.10
CA PRO A 120 37.23 -52.80 10.55
C PRO A 120 36.54 -54.20 10.86
N LYS A 121 35.32 -54.39 10.32
CA LYS A 121 34.77 -55.62 9.65
C LYS A 121 34.01 -56.71 10.48
N PRO A 122 33.28 -57.68 9.86
CA PRO A 122 31.83 -57.68 9.63
C PRO A 122 31.09 -58.92 10.21
N THR A 123 29.75 -58.87 10.33
CA THR A 123 28.96 -60.11 10.54
C THR A 123 27.54 -59.97 9.99
N SER A 124 27.22 -60.79 9.00
CA SER A 124 25.86 -61.18 8.65
C SER A 124 25.42 -62.34 9.57
N PRO A 125 24.12 -62.51 9.85
CA PRO A 125 23.48 -63.77 9.44
C PRO A 125 22.10 -63.53 8.79
N ILE A 126 21.86 -64.15 7.64
CA ILE A 126 20.98 -65.32 7.46
C ILE A 126 19.50 -64.99 7.73
N VAL A 127 18.76 -64.76 6.64
CA VAL A 127 17.30 -64.91 6.59
C VAL A 127 17.02 -66.11 5.70
N SER A 128 16.43 -67.15 6.29
CA SER A 128 15.78 -68.25 5.58
C SER A 128 14.27 -68.19 5.82
N PRO A 129 13.45 -68.72 4.91
CA PRO A 129 12.14 -68.18 4.59
C PRO A 129 11.01 -68.83 5.38
N ILE A 130 10.00 -68.04 5.75
CA ILE A 130 8.68 -68.56 6.11
C ILE A 130 7.67 -68.06 5.08
N ARG A 131 7.09 -69.02 4.38
CA ARG A 131 6.03 -68.88 3.38
C ARG A 131 4.68 -68.60 4.07
N THR A 132 4.03 -67.54 3.59
CA THR A 132 2.58 -67.39 3.33
C THR A 132 1.55 -67.85 4.36
N ILE A 133 0.77 -66.89 4.85
CA ILE A 133 -0.70 -66.97 4.78
C ILE A 133 -1.20 -65.66 4.16
N ALA A 134 -1.85 -65.77 3.00
CA ALA A 134 -2.52 -64.67 2.32
C ALA A 134 -3.74 -64.24 3.14
N VAL A 135 -3.76 -62.98 3.56
CA VAL A 135 -4.94 -62.33 4.14
C VAL A 135 -5.82 -61.84 2.99
N PRO A 136 -7.13 -62.09 3.01
CA PRO A 136 -8.04 -61.84 1.90
C PRO A 136 -8.10 -60.35 1.53
N THR A 137 -7.98 -60.10 0.24
CA THR A 137 -8.21 -58.82 -0.42
C THR A 137 -9.59 -58.28 -0.03
N PRO A 138 -9.69 -57.08 0.58
CA PRO A 138 -10.99 -56.45 0.77
C PRO A 138 -11.60 -56.15 -0.59
N ARG A 139 -12.82 -56.69 -0.82
CA ARG A 139 -13.64 -56.37 -1.98
C ARG A 139 -13.77 -54.86 -2.12
N PRO A 140 -13.69 -54.32 -3.35
CA PRO A 140 -14.02 -52.92 -3.57
C PRO A 140 -15.46 -52.70 -3.12
N VAL A 141 -15.63 -51.85 -2.11
CA VAL A 141 -16.94 -51.34 -1.72
C VAL A 141 -17.47 -50.63 -2.97
N GLN A 142 -18.51 -51.21 -3.58
CA GLN A 142 -19.32 -50.54 -4.57
C GLN A 142 -19.79 -49.23 -3.91
N ARG A 143 -19.18 -48.11 -4.31
CA ARG A 143 -19.85 -46.82 -4.17
C ARG A 143 -21.15 -46.98 -4.93
N VAL A 144 -22.25 -47.03 -4.19
CA VAL A 144 -23.52 -46.58 -4.71
C VAL A 144 -23.27 -45.14 -5.13
N THR A 145 -23.02 -44.94 -6.42
CA THR A 145 -23.25 -43.66 -7.06
C THR A 145 -24.73 -43.43 -6.87
N THR A 146 -25.09 -42.71 -5.81
CA THR A 146 -26.23 -41.82 -5.92
C THR A 146 -25.93 -41.02 -7.17
N ILE A 147 -26.66 -41.33 -8.24
CA ILE A 147 -26.83 -40.41 -9.34
C ILE A 147 -27.47 -39.21 -8.64
N GLN A 148 -26.64 -38.25 -8.20
CA GLN A 148 -27.04 -36.88 -8.29
C GLN A 148 -27.44 -36.76 -9.75
N THR A 149 -28.74 -36.69 -10.00
CA THR A 149 -29.25 -36.00 -11.16
C THR A 149 -28.43 -34.72 -11.18
N VAL A 150 -27.44 -34.69 -12.08
CA VAL A 150 -26.87 -33.45 -12.53
C VAL A 150 -28.13 -32.72 -12.98
N THR A 151 -28.59 -31.78 -12.15
CA THR A 151 -29.47 -30.76 -12.64
C THR A 151 -28.70 -30.24 -13.84
N THR A 152 -29.21 -30.56 -15.03
CA THR A 152 -28.85 -29.87 -16.26
C THR A 152 -28.69 -28.43 -15.81
N PRO A 153 -27.51 -27.80 -15.97
CA PRO A 153 -27.35 -26.41 -15.57
C PRO A 153 -28.55 -25.71 -16.16
N THR A 154 -29.41 -25.20 -15.28
CA THR A 154 -30.61 -24.49 -15.70
C THR A 154 -30.04 -23.50 -16.69
N VAL A 155 -30.47 -23.58 -17.96
CA VAL A 155 -30.01 -22.67 -19.01
C VAL A 155 -29.99 -21.32 -18.34
N GLN A 156 -28.79 -20.80 -18.07
CA GLN A 156 -28.61 -19.68 -17.19
C GLN A 156 -29.40 -18.59 -17.88
N SER A 157 -30.58 -18.26 -17.34
CA SER A 157 -31.50 -17.38 -18.02
C SER A 157 -30.69 -16.11 -18.24
N ARG A 158 -30.58 -15.74 -19.52
CA ARG A 158 -29.81 -14.57 -19.95
C ARG A 158 -30.06 -13.46 -18.94
N PRO A 159 -29.02 -12.86 -18.34
CA PRO A 159 -29.19 -11.93 -17.23
C PRO A 159 -30.27 -10.93 -17.62
N ALA A 160 -31.28 -10.78 -16.76
CA ALA A 160 -32.39 -9.86 -16.97
C ALA A 160 -31.80 -8.51 -17.40
N THR A 161 -32.38 -7.91 -18.44
CA THR A 161 -31.98 -6.57 -18.90
C THR A 161 -31.84 -5.66 -17.69
N PRO A 162 -30.67 -5.06 -17.45
CA PRO A 162 -30.48 -4.25 -16.25
C PRO A 162 -31.41 -3.04 -16.32
N THR A 163 -32.35 -2.98 -15.39
CA THR A 163 -33.24 -1.82 -15.20
C THR A 163 -32.68 -0.98 -14.06
N PHE A 164 -32.44 0.31 -14.30
CA PHE A 164 -32.06 1.21 -13.23
C PHE A 164 -33.27 1.47 -12.34
N ALA A 165 -33.19 1.02 -11.09
CA ALA A 165 -34.11 1.44 -10.04
C ALA A 165 -33.48 2.64 -9.33
N PRO A 166 -34.07 3.85 -9.38
CA PRO A 166 -33.59 4.95 -8.57
C PRO A 166 -33.66 4.56 -7.08
N PRO A 167 -32.72 5.02 -6.25
CA PRO A 167 -32.79 4.78 -4.82
C PRO A 167 -34.11 5.31 -4.26
N ALA A 168 -34.63 4.66 -3.22
CA ALA A 168 -35.85 5.08 -2.55
C ALA A 168 -35.75 6.57 -2.16
N PRO A 169 -36.84 7.36 -2.28
CA PRO A 169 -36.81 8.77 -1.92
C PRO A 169 -36.36 8.91 -0.47
N ALA A 170 -35.23 9.58 -0.25
CA ALA A 170 -34.87 10.01 1.10
C ALA A 170 -35.93 11.00 1.61
N PRO A 171 -36.22 11.05 2.92
CA PRO A 171 -37.05 12.09 3.48
C PRO A 171 -36.52 13.47 3.06
N SER A 172 -37.41 14.36 2.64
CA SER A 172 -37.06 15.70 2.17
C SER A 172 -36.18 16.40 3.21
N PRO A 173 -34.91 16.73 2.88
CA PRO A 173 -34.03 17.38 3.84
C PRO A 173 -34.60 18.74 4.22
N SER A 174 -34.51 19.11 5.50
CA SER A 174 -34.75 20.49 5.89
C SER A 174 -33.54 21.35 5.48
N TYR A 175 -33.80 22.42 4.76
CA TYR A 175 -32.78 23.37 4.31
C TYR A 175 -32.91 24.68 5.08
N GLN A 176 -31.78 25.20 5.52
CA GLN A 176 -31.68 26.52 6.12
C GLN A 176 -31.07 27.49 5.11
N LYS A 177 -31.73 28.63 4.93
CA LYS A 177 -31.19 29.73 4.11
C LYS A 177 -30.10 30.45 4.90
N VAL A 178 -28.96 30.67 4.28
CA VAL A 178 -27.80 31.32 4.86
C VAL A 178 -27.34 32.49 4.00
N ASP A 179 -26.69 33.47 4.62
CA ASP A 179 -26.16 34.63 3.92
C ASP A 179 -24.97 34.23 3.02
N THR A 180 -25.11 34.49 1.71
CA THR A 180 -24.11 34.18 0.68
C THR A 180 -22.86 35.06 0.78
N ASN A 181 -22.94 36.20 1.47
CA ASN A 181 -21.82 37.08 1.78
C ASN A 181 -21.37 36.98 3.24
N GLY A 182 -22.06 36.18 4.04
CA GLY A 182 -21.78 35.99 5.47
C GLY A 182 -20.67 34.98 5.72
N ARG A 183 -20.61 34.48 6.97
CA ARG A 183 -19.55 33.57 7.46
C ARG A 183 -19.36 32.29 6.63
N TRP A 184 -20.37 31.86 5.88
CA TRP A 184 -20.34 30.66 5.05
C TRP A 184 -20.29 30.93 3.53
N GLY A 185 -20.15 32.19 3.12
CA GLY A 185 -20.20 32.58 1.71
C GLY A 185 -19.14 31.89 0.84
N GLN A 186 -17.91 31.73 1.34
CA GLN A 186 -16.86 31.01 0.61
C GLN A 186 -17.19 29.52 0.44
N ALA A 187 -17.75 28.88 1.47
CA ALA A 187 -18.15 27.48 1.40
C ALA A 187 -19.25 27.25 0.35
N LEU A 188 -20.26 28.13 0.32
CA LEU A 188 -21.30 28.09 -0.71
C LEU A 188 -20.73 28.26 -2.13
N ARG A 189 -19.75 29.15 -2.32
CA ARG A 189 -19.08 29.31 -3.63
C ARG A 189 -18.36 28.03 -4.06
N ASN A 190 -17.63 27.38 -3.15
CA ASN A 190 -16.95 26.11 -3.45
C ASN A 190 -17.96 25.00 -3.80
N LEU A 191 -19.02 24.85 -2.99
CA LEU A 191 -20.08 23.87 -3.20
C LEU A 191 -20.83 24.09 -4.53
N SER A 192 -21.17 25.33 -4.85
CA SER A 192 -21.81 25.70 -6.12
C SER A 192 -20.87 25.43 -7.30
N PHE A 193 -19.59 25.79 -7.18
CA PHE A 193 -18.58 25.52 -8.21
C PHE A 193 -18.49 24.01 -8.50
N ARG A 194 -18.34 23.18 -7.45
CA ARG A 194 -18.28 21.72 -7.59
C ARG A 194 -19.56 21.15 -8.22
N ALA A 195 -20.73 21.59 -7.75
CA ALA A 195 -22.01 21.15 -8.32
C ALA A 195 -22.12 21.50 -9.82
N SER A 196 -21.61 22.68 -10.23
CA SER A 196 -21.54 23.09 -11.64
C SER A 196 -20.62 22.19 -12.46
N THR A 197 -19.44 21.81 -11.93
CA THR A 197 -18.52 20.87 -12.59
C THR A 197 -19.15 19.49 -12.76
N ASN A 198 -19.86 18.98 -11.74
CA ASN A 198 -20.58 17.72 -11.81
C ASN A 198 -21.69 17.73 -12.86
N VAL A 199 -22.46 18.82 -12.96
CA VAL A 199 -23.47 19.02 -14.01
C VAL A 199 -22.83 19.00 -15.40
N SER A 200 -21.72 19.72 -15.60
CA SER A 200 -21.01 19.71 -16.88
C SER A 200 -20.53 18.31 -17.26
N THR A 201 -19.96 17.57 -16.29
CA THR A 201 -19.47 16.21 -16.49
C THR A 201 -20.59 15.23 -16.86
N ALA A 202 -21.70 15.27 -16.13
CA ALA A 202 -22.86 14.42 -16.41
C ALA A 202 -23.43 14.71 -17.81
N ASN A 203 -23.52 15.98 -18.22
CA ASN A 203 -23.95 16.36 -19.57
C ASN A 203 -23.01 15.80 -20.65
N SER A 204 -21.69 15.92 -20.47
CA SER A 204 -20.71 15.34 -21.41
C SER A 204 -20.83 13.82 -21.50
N ASN A 205 -21.02 13.12 -20.37
CA ASN A 205 -21.21 11.68 -20.34
C ASN A 205 -22.51 11.26 -21.05
N ILE A 206 -23.61 11.96 -20.81
CA ILE A 206 -24.89 11.71 -21.49
C ILE A 206 -24.72 11.86 -23.00
N ALA A 207 -24.04 12.91 -23.47
CA ALA A 207 -23.78 13.12 -24.89
C ALA A 207 -22.94 11.98 -25.49
N ARG A 208 -21.87 11.56 -24.80
CA ARG A 208 -21.02 10.43 -25.21
C ARG A 208 -21.80 9.12 -25.30
N ILE A 209 -22.56 8.77 -24.26
CA ILE A 209 -23.33 7.52 -24.21
C ILE A 209 -24.41 7.50 -25.28
N ASN A 210 -25.08 8.63 -25.54
CA ASN A 210 -26.04 8.73 -26.64
C ASN A 210 -25.38 8.48 -28.01
N ALA A 211 -24.18 9.02 -28.25
CA ALA A 211 -23.43 8.76 -29.49
C ALA A 211 -23.03 7.28 -29.61
N GLU A 212 -22.60 6.65 -28.51
CA GLU A 212 -22.29 5.21 -28.47
C GLU A 212 -23.52 4.33 -28.76
N ILE A 213 -24.69 4.68 -28.20
CA ILE A 213 -25.95 3.99 -28.51
C ILE A 213 -26.29 4.13 -30.00
N GLN A 214 -26.19 5.33 -30.56
CA GLN A 214 -26.47 5.56 -31.98
C GLN A 214 -25.52 4.77 -32.89
N GLU A 215 -24.25 4.69 -32.53
CA GLU A 215 -23.26 3.91 -33.28
C GLU A 215 -23.53 2.40 -33.19
N LEU A 216 -23.89 1.89 -32.00
CA LEU A 216 -24.30 0.49 -31.84
C LEU A 216 -25.57 0.17 -32.63
N GLU A 217 -26.56 1.07 -32.64
CA GLU A 217 -27.78 0.94 -33.44
C GLU A 217 -27.49 0.98 -34.95
N ARG A 218 -26.53 1.80 -35.40
CA ARG A 218 -26.05 1.84 -36.79
C ARG A 218 -25.38 0.53 -37.17
N GLN A 219 -24.44 0.04 -36.36
CA GLN A 219 -23.74 -1.24 -36.59
C GLN A 219 -24.72 -2.42 -36.59
N MET A 220 -25.71 -2.41 -35.69
CA MET A 220 -26.78 -3.41 -35.68
C MET A 220 -27.56 -3.43 -37.00
N LYS A 221 -27.90 -2.26 -37.57
CA LYS A 221 -28.60 -2.13 -38.86
C LYS A 221 -27.74 -2.49 -40.08
N GLU A 222 -26.42 -2.49 -39.96
CA GLU A 222 -25.48 -2.86 -41.01
C GLU A 222 -25.11 -4.35 -41.02
N ALA A 223 -25.82 -5.18 -40.24
CA ALA A 223 -25.59 -6.62 -40.13
C ALA A 223 -25.43 -7.33 -41.49
N ASP A 224 -26.26 -6.97 -42.47
CA ASP A 224 -26.27 -7.55 -43.82
C ASP A 224 -25.07 -7.15 -44.69
N LYS A 225 -24.39 -6.05 -44.34
CA LYS A 225 -23.26 -5.48 -45.08
C LYS A 225 -21.90 -5.84 -44.46
N SER A 226 -21.90 -6.42 -43.27
CA SER A 226 -20.68 -6.79 -42.55
C SER A 226 -19.98 -8.00 -43.20
N VAL A 227 -18.89 -7.75 -43.91
CA VAL A 227 -18.05 -8.78 -44.58
C VAL A 227 -17.20 -9.58 -43.57
N TYR A 228 -17.03 -9.08 -42.34
CA TYR A 228 -16.02 -9.56 -41.40
C TYR A 228 -16.46 -10.73 -40.50
N TRP A 229 -17.75 -11.09 -40.49
CA TRP A 229 -18.29 -12.03 -39.50
C TRP A 229 -19.28 -13.06 -40.06
N ARG A 230 -19.07 -13.63 -41.25
CA ARG A 230 -19.78 -14.86 -41.65
C ARG A 230 -19.00 -16.10 -41.16
N PRO A 231 -19.33 -16.70 -40.00
CA PRO A 231 -18.72 -17.97 -39.62
C PRO A 231 -19.08 -19.05 -40.64
N ARG A 232 -18.08 -19.78 -41.15
CA ARG A 232 -18.31 -20.93 -42.03
C ARG A 232 -19.18 -21.96 -41.29
N GLY A 233 -20.31 -22.33 -41.87
CA GLY A 233 -21.15 -23.43 -41.40
C GLY A 233 -22.40 -23.07 -40.57
N ARG A 234 -22.74 -21.78 -40.37
CA ARG A 234 -24.06 -21.39 -39.81
C ARG A 234 -24.99 -20.82 -40.88
N ALA A 235 -26.29 -21.05 -40.73
CA ALA A 235 -27.31 -20.41 -41.55
C ALA A 235 -27.32 -18.89 -41.30
N HIS A 236 -27.64 -18.11 -42.35
CA HIS A 236 -27.62 -16.64 -42.30
C HIS A 236 -28.54 -16.07 -41.21
N ASP A 237 -29.72 -16.69 -41.02
CA ASP A 237 -30.72 -16.25 -40.06
C ASP A 237 -30.27 -16.45 -38.60
N GLU A 238 -29.58 -17.57 -38.32
CA GLU A 238 -29.01 -17.84 -36.99
C GLU A 238 -27.90 -16.84 -36.64
N TYR A 239 -27.11 -16.45 -37.63
CA TYR A 239 -26.10 -15.40 -37.48
C TYR A 239 -26.75 -14.05 -37.15
N LEU A 240 -27.73 -13.61 -37.95
CA LEU A 240 -28.43 -12.34 -37.74
C LEU A 240 -29.11 -12.29 -36.37
N LYS A 241 -29.69 -13.41 -35.93
CA LYS A 241 -30.27 -13.54 -34.59
C LYS A 241 -29.21 -13.32 -33.51
N SER A 242 -28.07 -14.01 -33.58
CA SER A 242 -26.98 -13.86 -32.60
C SER A 242 -26.34 -12.46 -32.59
N TRP A 243 -26.22 -11.83 -33.77
CA TRP A 243 -25.75 -10.46 -33.94
C TRP A 243 -26.71 -9.48 -33.25
N ASN A 244 -28.00 -9.52 -33.61
CA ASN A 244 -29.02 -8.66 -33.02
C ASN A 244 -29.13 -8.86 -31.51
N GLU A 245 -29.03 -10.10 -31.02
CA GLU A 245 -29.01 -10.39 -29.59
C GLU A 245 -27.82 -9.70 -28.91
N SER A 246 -26.60 -9.81 -29.46
CA SER A 246 -25.40 -9.18 -28.88
C SER A 246 -25.51 -7.65 -28.84
N TYR A 247 -25.89 -7.02 -29.95
CA TYR A 247 -26.04 -5.56 -30.01
C TYR A 247 -27.19 -5.06 -29.13
N THR A 248 -28.32 -5.76 -29.08
CA THR A 248 -29.43 -5.43 -28.18
C THR A 248 -28.96 -5.42 -26.73
N TRP A 249 -28.14 -6.39 -26.33
CA TRP A 249 -27.57 -6.43 -24.98
C TRP A 249 -26.64 -5.25 -24.70
N GLN A 250 -25.73 -4.92 -25.62
CA GLN A 250 -24.82 -3.79 -25.49
C GLN A 250 -25.58 -2.45 -25.42
N ILE A 251 -26.56 -2.26 -26.30
CA ILE A 251 -27.45 -1.08 -26.31
C ILE A 251 -28.20 -0.96 -24.99
N ASN A 252 -28.75 -2.07 -24.46
CA ASN A 252 -29.47 -2.05 -23.19
C ASN A 252 -28.57 -1.69 -22.01
N ASN A 253 -27.32 -2.19 -21.96
CA ASN A 253 -26.35 -1.78 -20.94
C ASN A 253 -26.03 -0.28 -21.04
N LYS A 254 -25.91 0.26 -22.25
CA LYS A 254 -25.68 1.69 -22.46
C LYS A 254 -26.89 2.54 -22.10
N LYS A 255 -28.10 2.06 -22.37
CA LYS A 255 -29.35 2.71 -21.90
C LYS A 255 -29.44 2.72 -20.37
N TYR A 256 -29.03 1.65 -19.71
CA TYR A 256 -28.90 1.62 -18.25
C TYR A 256 -27.90 2.68 -17.74
N GLU A 257 -26.70 2.75 -18.33
CA GLU A 257 -25.69 3.78 -18.01
C GLU A 257 -26.24 5.20 -18.21
N LEU A 258 -26.98 5.42 -19.31
CA LEU A 258 -27.62 6.68 -19.63
C LEU A 258 -28.65 7.11 -18.59
N GLU A 259 -29.54 6.21 -18.16
CA GLU A 259 -30.55 6.53 -17.13
C GLU A 259 -29.91 6.86 -15.79
N ARG A 260 -28.83 6.19 -15.41
CA ARG A 260 -28.03 6.56 -14.23
C ARG A 260 -27.43 7.96 -14.37
N GLN A 261 -26.83 8.30 -15.51
CA GLN A 261 -26.26 9.64 -15.72
C GLN A 261 -27.32 10.74 -15.74
N LYS A 262 -28.53 10.47 -16.26
CA LYS A 262 -29.66 11.41 -16.17
C LYS A 262 -30.11 11.65 -14.72
N TYR A 263 -30.14 10.59 -13.91
CA TYR A 263 -30.41 10.70 -12.48
C TYR A 263 -29.34 11.55 -11.78
N ASP A 264 -28.06 11.29 -12.03
CA ASP A 264 -26.94 12.06 -11.47
C ASP A 264 -27.03 13.54 -11.89
N LEU A 265 -27.32 13.82 -13.18
CA LEU A 265 -27.52 15.18 -13.68
C LEU A 265 -28.64 15.91 -12.92
N LYS A 266 -29.78 15.25 -12.70
CA LYS A 266 -30.90 15.83 -11.94
C LYS A 266 -30.46 16.17 -10.51
N TYR A 267 -29.85 15.21 -9.81
CA TYR A 267 -29.36 15.39 -8.45
C TYR A 267 -28.34 16.54 -8.33
N HIS A 268 -27.37 16.62 -9.24
CA HIS A 268 -26.35 17.68 -9.23
C HIS A 268 -26.93 19.05 -9.61
N SER A 269 -27.90 19.09 -10.53
CA SER A 269 -28.59 20.33 -10.91
C SER A 269 -29.42 20.88 -9.75
N GLU A 270 -30.13 20.01 -9.02
CA GLU A 270 -30.87 20.37 -7.81
C GLU A 270 -29.93 20.87 -6.70
N ARG A 271 -28.79 20.20 -6.47
CA ARG A 271 -27.76 20.69 -5.52
C ARG A 271 -27.20 22.05 -5.93
N LYS A 272 -26.89 22.25 -7.22
CA LYS A 272 -26.39 23.53 -7.73
C LYS A 272 -27.39 24.65 -7.45
N ALA A 273 -28.67 24.46 -7.84
CA ALA A 273 -29.72 25.44 -7.64
C ALA A 273 -29.89 25.79 -6.14
N ARG A 274 -29.82 24.77 -5.27
CA ARG A 274 -29.86 24.94 -3.82
C ARG A 274 -28.70 25.80 -3.30
N PHE A 275 -27.47 25.52 -3.71
CA PHE A 275 -26.30 26.30 -3.28
C PHE A 275 -26.33 27.72 -3.82
N ASP A 276 -26.77 27.92 -5.08
CA ASP A 276 -26.96 29.24 -5.66
C ASP A 276 -28.04 30.05 -4.93
N ALA A 277 -29.05 29.38 -4.38
CA ALA A 277 -30.07 29.99 -3.51
C ALA A 277 -29.59 30.24 -2.06
N GLY A 278 -28.34 29.91 -1.73
CA GLY A 278 -27.76 30.06 -0.40
C GLY A 278 -28.37 29.10 0.62
N GLN A 279 -28.72 27.88 0.22
CA GLN A 279 -29.37 26.90 1.10
C GLN A 279 -28.42 25.77 1.49
N LEU A 280 -28.29 25.51 2.79
CA LEU A 280 -27.49 24.42 3.36
C LEU A 280 -28.38 23.47 4.16
N ASN A 281 -28.04 22.18 4.18
CA ASN A 281 -28.69 21.22 5.07
C ASN A 281 -28.03 21.24 6.47
N ARG A 282 -28.63 20.53 7.43
CA ARG A 282 -28.16 20.49 8.81
C ARG A 282 -26.75 19.89 8.97
N GLU A 283 -26.39 18.92 8.15
CA GLU A 283 -25.08 18.25 8.19
C GLU A 283 -23.98 19.18 7.68
N GLU A 284 -24.20 19.86 6.56
CA GLU A 284 -23.28 20.84 5.97
C GLU A 284 -23.05 22.01 6.95
N ILE A 285 -24.11 22.49 7.60
CA ILE A 285 -23.98 23.52 8.66
C ILE A 285 -23.16 22.98 9.83
N SER A 286 -23.44 21.77 10.30
CA SER A 286 -22.69 21.13 11.39
C SER A 286 -21.20 21.00 11.05
N LEU A 287 -20.87 20.63 9.81
CA LEU A 287 -19.48 20.56 9.33
C LEU A 287 -18.81 21.93 9.31
N LEU A 288 -19.49 22.94 8.77
CA LEU A 288 -18.98 24.32 8.75
C LEU A 288 -18.78 24.89 10.16
N GLU A 289 -19.70 24.60 11.09
CA GLU A 289 -19.59 25.02 12.49
C GLU A 289 -18.44 24.33 13.23
N LYS A 290 -18.08 23.12 12.82
CA LYS A 290 -16.88 22.41 13.27
C LYS A 290 -15.60 22.89 12.56
N GLY A 291 -15.70 23.85 11.64
CA GLY A 291 -14.56 24.45 10.93
C GLY A 291 -14.13 23.70 9.68
N TYR A 292 -14.88 22.70 9.22
CA TYR A 292 -14.59 22.05 7.94
C TYR A 292 -14.86 23.01 6.79
N THR A 293 -14.08 22.89 5.73
CA THR A 293 -14.27 23.64 4.49
C THR A 293 -14.57 22.68 3.35
N PRO A 294 -15.58 22.94 2.51
CA PRO A 294 -15.84 22.11 1.36
C PRO A 294 -14.69 22.23 0.37
N ASP A 295 -14.24 21.08 -0.10
CA ASP A 295 -13.29 21.00 -1.19
C ASP A 295 -13.93 21.57 -2.46
N ARG A 296 -13.15 22.34 -3.21
CA ARG A 296 -13.61 22.94 -4.46
C ARG A 296 -13.64 21.92 -5.59
N ASP A 297 -12.72 20.96 -5.58
CA ASP A 297 -12.49 20.06 -6.69
C ASP A 297 -13.21 18.73 -6.51
N THR A 298 -13.72 18.45 -5.30
CA THR A 298 -14.36 17.19 -4.93
C THR A 298 -15.66 17.43 -4.16
N ASP A 299 -16.50 16.41 -3.99
CA ASP A 299 -17.67 16.46 -3.10
C ASP A 299 -17.30 16.30 -1.61
N GLY A 300 -16.00 16.41 -1.30
CA GLY A 300 -15.40 16.23 -0.01
C GLY A 300 -15.43 17.45 0.91
N TRP A 301 -15.13 17.20 2.18
CA TRP A 301 -14.93 18.22 3.20
C TRP A 301 -13.54 18.08 3.80
N GLU A 302 -12.78 19.17 3.81
CA GLU A 302 -11.47 19.27 4.45
C GLU A 302 -11.66 19.68 5.92
N PRO A 303 -11.11 18.95 6.91
CA PRO A 303 -11.16 19.35 8.31
C PRO A 303 -10.41 20.66 8.54
N HIS A 304 -10.81 21.40 9.58
CA HIS A 304 -10.11 22.63 9.99
C HIS A 304 -8.62 22.40 10.23
N TYR A 305 -8.28 21.21 10.74
CA TYR A 305 -6.91 20.79 10.99
C TYR A 305 -6.65 19.41 10.36
N ASN A 306 -5.79 19.37 9.35
CA ASN A 306 -5.31 18.13 8.73
C ASN A 306 -3.81 17.96 9.02
N PRO A 307 -3.42 17.18 10.05
CA PRO A 307 -2.02 17.02 10.44
C PRO A 307 -1.17 16.39 9.34
N VAL A 308 -1.74 15.50 8.53
CA VAL A 308 -1.02 14.81 7.44
C VAL A 308 -0.72 15.80 6.32
N LYS A 309 -1.72 16.56 5.87
CA LYS A 309 -1.54 17.58 4.83
C LYS A 309 -0.59 18.68 5.28
N ALA A 310 -0.72 19.14 6.53
CA ALA A 310 0.21 20.12 7.12
C ALA A 310 1.65 19.57 7.21
N GLY A 311 1.80 18.30 7.62
CA GLY A 311 3.09 17.61 7.65
C GLY A 311 3.72 17.56 6.26
N ILE A 312 2.97 17.17 5.23
CA ILE A 312 3.46 17.10 3.85
C ILE A 312 3.89 18.47 3.32
N ILE A 313 3.15 19.54 3.63
CA ILE A 313 3.55 20.91 3.26
C ILE A 313 4.89 21.27 3.94
N ALA A 314 5.02 20.98 5.24
CA ALA A 314 6.23 21.26 5.99
C ALA A 314 7.43 20.46 5.45
N ASP A 315 7.23 19.18 5.17
CA ASP A 315 8.21 18.27 4.57
C ASP A 315 8.65 18.80 3.21
N ASN A 316 7.71 19.12 2.32
CA ASN A 316 7.99 19.68 0.99
C ASN A 316 8.74 21.01 1.05
N ALA A 317 8.47 21.86 2.05
CA ALA A 317 9.22 23.10 2.26
C ALA A 317 10.63 22.88 2.85
N SER A 318 10.91 21.71 3.44
CA SER A 318 12.19 21.39 4.07
C SER A 318 13.15 20.58 3.19
N GLY A 319 12.65 20.02 2.08
CA GLY A 319 13.42 19.18 1.17
C GLY A 319 14.54 19.89 0.41
N ILE A 320 15.23 19.15 -0.47
CA ILE A 320 16.34 19.69 -1.27
C ILE A 320 15.89 20.61 -2.40
N ALA A 321 14.61 20.49 -2.80
CA ALA A 321 13.97 21.30 -3.81
C ALA A 321 12.61 21.80 -3.28
N PRO A 322 12.62 22.80 -2.39
CA PRO A 322 11.43 23.20 -1.65
C PRO A 322 10.34 23.85 -2.51
N TYR A 323 9.09 23.63 -2.11
CA TYR A 323 7.86 24.27 -2.60
C TYR A 323 6.75 24.22 -1.54
N ASP A 324 5.83 25.19 -1.56
CA ASP A 324 4.78 25.37 -0.54
C ASP A 324 3.41 24.84 -1.00
N SER A 325 3.36 23.55 -1.36
CA SER A 325 2.13 22.88 -1.78
C SER A 325 2.10 21.45 -1.23
N PRO A 326 0.92 20.90 -0.88
CA PRO A 326 0.84 19.51 -0.45
C PRO A 326 1.02 18.54 -1.63
N TRP A 327 0.43 18.85 -2.80
CA TRP A 327 0.19 17.88 -3.88
C TRP A 327 0.47 18.41 -5.30
N PRO A 328 1.65 18.95 -5.58
CA PRO A 328 1.86 19.54 -6.91
C PRO A 328 1.94 18.50 -8.03
N ASN A 329 2.25 17.23 -7.72
CA ASN A 329 2.49 16.18 -8.71
C ASN A 329 1.41 15.09 -8.62
N GLN A 330 0.25 15.36 -9.20
CA GLN A 330 -0.81 14.36 -9.38
C GLN A 330 -0.64 13.53 -10.65
N ASP A 331 0.43 13.78 -11.41
CA ASP A 331 0.70 13.14 -12.69
C ASP A 331 2.00 12.33 -12.66
N SER A 332 1.87 11.04 -12.95
CA SER A 332 2.98 10.11 -13.13
C SER A 332 4.00 10.52 -14.21
N THR A 333 3.61 11.33 -15.22
CA THR A 333 4.53 11.85 -16.25
C THR A 333 5.49 12.90 -15.67
N ILE A 334 5.04 13.66 -14.67
CA ILE A 334 5.87 14.63 -13.94
C ILE A 334 6.91 13.88 -13.10
N LEU A 335 6.49 12.84 -12.37
CA LEU A 335 7.40 12.02 -11.56
C LEU A 335 8.44 11.29 -12.44
N SER A 336 8.00 10.66 -13.53
CA SER A 336 8.90 9.92 -14.44
C SER A 336 9.88 10.82 -15.20
N SER A 337 9.52 12.09 -15.45
CA SER A 337 10.43 13.07 -16.07
C SER A 337 11.41 13.70 -15.07
N LEU A 338 11.31 13.37 -13.79
CA LEU A 338 12.06 13.99 -12.69
C LEU A 338 11.84 15.50 -12.57
N SER A 339 10.72 16.01 -13.09
CA SER A 339 10.36 17.42 -12.93
C SER A 339 10.08 17.73 -11.46
N ARG A 340 10.37 18.97 -11.04
CA ARG A 340 10.19 19.44 -9.67
C ARG A 340 9.44 20.79 -9.67
N PRO A 341 8.34 20.91 -8.91
CA PRO A 341 7.53 22.13 -8.84
C PRO A 341 8.33 23.33 -8.36
N GLY A 342 8.33 24.42 -9.14
CA GLY A 342 9.11 25.63 -8.83
C GLY A 342 10.62 25.49 -9.03
N TRP A 343 11.05 24.46 -9.78
CA TRP A 343 12.44 24.20 -10.14
C TRP A 343 12.57 23.77 -11.60
N SER A 344 13.43 24.47 -12.34
CA SER A 344 13.82 24.09 -13.70
C SER A 344 14.85 22.96 -13.68
N GLY A 345 14.59 21.91 -14.45
CA GLY A 345 15.46 20.73 -14.55
C GLY A 345 14.67 19.47 -14.91
N GLY A 346 15.37 18.34 -15.04
CA GLY A 346 14.76 17.02 -15.25
C GLY A 346 15.16 16.35 -16.57
N LEU A 347 14.69 15.13 -16.77
CA LEU A 347 15.04 14.30 -17.93
C LEU A 347 14.57 14.90 -19.26
N ASN A 348 13.44 15.61 -19.23
CA ASN A 348 12.83 16.25 -20.40
C ASN A 348 13.32 17.69 -20.64
N VAL A 349 14.32 18.15 -19.91
CA VAL A 349 14.93 19.48 -20.06
C VAL A 349 16.40 19.32 -20.46
N PRO A 350 16.72 19.11 -21.76
CA PRO A 350 18.09 18.82 -22.19
C PRO A 350 19.12 19.89 -21.82
N SER A 351 18.69 21.15 -21.71
CA SER A 351 19.55 22.27 -21.28
C SER A 351 20.02 22.16 -19.83
N SER A 352 19.37 21.31 -19.01
CA SER A 352 19.77 21.04 -17.62
C SER A 352 20.82 19.93 -17.49
N HIS A 353 21.13 19.21 -18.57
CA HIS A 353 22.05 18.07 -18.51
C HIS A 353 23.50 18.58 -18.59
N VAL A 354 24.27 18.36 -17.52
CA VAL A 354 25.66 18.77 -17.40
C VAL A 354 26.53 17.91 -18.32
N LYS A 355 27.41 18.55 -19.09
CA LYS A 355 28.33 17.90 -20.05
C LYS A 355 29.77 18.40 -19.92
N ASP A 356 30.18 18.80 -18.72
CA ASP A 356 31.54 19.27 -18.49
C ASP A 356 32.58 18.14 -18.57
N ASP A 357 33.86 18.52 -18.67
CA ASP A 357 34.97 17.58 -18.81
C ASP A 357 35.07 16.61 -17.62
N LYS A 358 34.66 17.01 -16.42
CA LYS A 358 34.71 16.16 -15.22
C LYS A 358 33.69 15.04 -15.33
N PHE A 359 32.46 15.36 -15.73
CA PHE A 359 31.42 14.38 -15.98
C PHE A 359 31.79 13.43 -17.12
N ASN A 360 32.21 13.97 -18.27
CA ASN A 360 32.58 13.16 -19.42
C ASN A 360 33.79 12.25 -19.11
N SER A 361 34.80 12.76 -18.37
CA SER A 361 35.96 11.97 -17.95
C SER A 361 35.58 10.86 -16.96
N ALA A 362 34.64 11.12 -16.05
CA ALA A 362 34.18 10.09 -15.11
C ALA A 362 33.47 8.94 -15.84
N LEU A 363 32.64 9.26 -16.85
CA LEU A 363 31.98 8.26 -17.69
C LEU A 363 32.99 7.46 -18.52
N SER A 364 33.91 8.13 -19.23
CA SER A 364 34.88 7.47 -20.11
C SER A 364 35.85 6.58 -19.33
N THR A 365 36.35 7.05 -18.18
CA THR A 365 37.22 6.27 -17.29
C THR A 365 36.51 5.03 -16.76
N ALA A 366 35.20 5.11 -16.51
CA ALA A 366 34.38 3.98 -16.08
C ALA A 366 33.99 3.03 -17.22
N GLY A 367 34.32 3.37 -18.48
CA GLY A 367 33.97 2.60 -19.66
C GLY A 367 32.53 2.79 -20.14
N ILE A 368 31.89 3.91 -19.77
CA ILE A 368 30.54 4.25 -20.25
C ILE A 368 30.65 5.00 -21.58
N PRO A 369 29.98 4.52 -22.66
CA PRO A 369 30.03 5.19 -23.96
C PRO A 369 29.54 6.64 -23.90
N GLU A 370 30.20 7.50 -24.69
CA GLU A 370 29.75 8.86 -24.90
C GLU A 370 28.32 8.88 -25.46
N GLY A 371 27.49 9.79 -24.94
CA GLY A 371 26.07 9.87 -25.32
C GLY A 371 25.17 8.80 -24.69
N SER A 372 25.69 7.96 -23.78
CA SER A 372 24.85 7.06 -22.98
C SER A 372 23.76 7.83 -22.25
N LYS A 373 22.53 7.30 -22.33
CA LYS A 373 21.37 7.85 -21.63
C LYS A 373 21.16 7.24 -20.25
N SER A 374 21.94 6.21 -19.91
CA SER A 374 21.80 5.40 -18.70
C SER A 374 22.33 6.11 -17.45
N ILE A 375 23.27 7.05 -17.59
CA ILE A 375 23.75 7.90 -16.51
C ILE A 375 23.68 9.35 -16.95
N ARG A 376 23.10 10.23 -16.12
CA ARG A 376 23.00 11.67 -16.41
C ARG A 376 23.27 12.50 -15.17
N LEU A 377 23.94 13.63 -15.34
CA LEU A 377 24.07 14.65 -14.31
C LEU A 377 23.12 15.81 -14.64
N ILE A 378 22.16 16.07 -13.78
CA ILE A 378 21.08 17.04 -14.00
C ILE A 378 21.26 18.21 -13.04
N GLN A 379 21.34 19.43 -13.55
CA GLN A 379 21.34 20.67 -12.77
C GLN A 379 19.90 21.15 -12.57
N TYR A 380 19.48 21.32 -11.33
CA TYR A 380 18.24 21.98 -10.97
C TYR A 380 18.52 23.42 -10.54
N ASN A 381 17.68 24.36 -10.99
CA ASN A 381 17.72 25.75 -10.57
C ASN A 381 16.34 26.19 -10.07
N LYS A 382 16.31 26.94 -8.98
CA LYS A 382 15.08 27.47 -8.40
C LYS A 382 14.45 28.49 -9.35
N ASP A 383 13.17 28.32 -9.65
CA ASP A 383 12.47 29.21 -10.58
C ASP A 383 12.23 30.60 -9.98
N ALA A 384 12.18 31.62 -10.85
CA ALA A 384 11.79 32.97 -10.44
C ALA A 384 10.37 32.95 -9.87
N GLY A 385 10.21 33.43 -8.63
CA GLY A 385 8.93 33.45 -7.91
C GLY A 385 8.71 32.29 -6.95
N ASN A 386 9.56 31.25 -6.97
CA ASN A 386 9.54 30.23 -5.94
C ASN A 386 10.26 30.75 -4.67
N ASN A 387 9.48 31.17 -3.68
CA ASN A 387 9.98 31.66 -2.39
C ASN A 387 9.98 30.59 -1.29
N ALA A 388 9.65 29.35 -1.63
CA ALA A 388 9.51 28.27 -0.66
C ALA A 388 10.86 27.84 -0.05
N GLY A 389 10.76 27.30 1.16
CA GLY A 389 11.85 26.71 1.92
C GLY A 389 12.70 27.68 2.72
N LYS A 390 13.30 27.15 3.78
CA LYS A 390 14.10 27.91 4.77
C LYS A 390 15.59 27.94 4.45
N ASN A 391 16.01 27.13 3.47
CA ASN A 391 17.41 26.97 3.10
C ASN A 391 17.67 27.81 1.84
N ASP A 392 18.81 28.52 1.78
CA ASP A 392 19.23 29.34 0.62
C ASP A 392 19.66 28.50 -0.60
N ILE A 393 19.15 27.29 -0.75
CA ILE A 393 19.42 26.43 -1.91
C ILE A 393 18.78 27.10 -3.13
N ARG A 394 19.62 27.55 -4.05
CA ARG A 394 19.21 28.13 -5.35
C ARG A 394 19.44 27.18 -6.51
N GLN A 395 20.35 26.23 -6.33
CA GLN A 395 20.70 25.23 -7.34
C GLN A 395 21.27 23.98 -6.67
N PHE A 396 21.12 22.82 -7.30
CA PHE A 396 21.79 21.57 -6.93
C PHE A 396 21.88 20.63 -8.13
N LYS A 397 22.77 19.65 -8.06
CA LYS A 397 22.89 18.57 -9.05
C LYS A 397 22.33 17.25 -8.54
N SER A 398 21.79 16.48 -9.47
CA SER A 398 21.26 15.14 -9.28
C SER A 398 21.95 14.16 -10.23
N LEU A 399 22.49 13.07 -9.70
CA LEU A 399 23.09 12.01 -10.49
C LEU A 399 22.07 10.89 -10.70
N TYR A 400 21.64 10.74 -11.95
CA TYR A 400 20.64 9.78 -12.40
C TYR A 400 21.27 8.49 -12.92
N LEU A 401 20.66 7.35 -12.59
CA LEU A 401 20.93 6.03 -13.16
C LEU A 401 19.64 5.37 -13.66
N ASP A 402 19.65 4.86 -14.89
CA ASP A 402 18.76 3.79 -15.33
C ASP A 402 19.36 2.43 -14.95
N SER A 403 18.80 1.80 -13.91
CA SER A 403 19.34 0.55 -13.36
C SER A 403 19.10 -0.66 -14.27
N SER A 404 18.35 -0.49 -15.36
CA SER A 404 18.15 -1.55 -16.35
C SER A 404 19.35 -1.77 -17.27
N ASP A 405 20.34 -0.85 -17.28
CA ASP A 405 21.63 -1.01 -17.94
C ASP A 405 22.63 -1.66 -16.98
N PRO A 406 23.00 -2.94 -17.17
CA PRO A 406 23.90 -3.65 -16.25
C PRO A 406 25.30 -3.04 -16.19
N THR A 407 25.77 -2.46 -17.30
CA THR A 407 27.10 -1.85 -17.37
C THR A 407 27.10 -0.58 -16.55
N ALA A 408 26.13 0.31 -16.77
CA ALA A 408 25.96 1.53 -16.01
C ALA A 408 25.78 1.24 -14.51
N LEU A 409 24.91 0.30 -14.16
CA LEU A 409 24.64 -0.11 -12.79
C LEU A 409 25.92 -0.56 -12.06
N SER A 410 26.73 -1.41 -12.71
CA SER A 410 27.98 -1.92 -12.12
C SER A 410 29.06 -0.85 -11.90
N LYS A 411 28.99 0.27 -12.63
CA LYS A 411 29.99 1.35 -12.61
C LYS A 411 29.53 2.59 -11.83
N PHE A 412 28.26 2.65 -11.47
CA PHE A 412 27.64 3.85 -10.89
C PHE A 412 28.33 4.31 -9.61
N GLU A 413 28.69 3.39 -8.70
CA GLU A 413 29.39 3.71 -7.45
C GLU A 413 30.71 4.46 -7.72
N THR A 414 31.52 3.96 -8.66
CA THR A 414 32.81 4.56 -9.03
C THR A 414 32.62 5.95 -9.64
N ILE A 415 31.61 6.11 -10.50
CA ILE A 415 31.29 7.40 -11.12
C ILE A 415 30.84 8.40 -10.04
N LEU A 416 29.93 7.99 -9.15
CA LEU A 416 29.46 8.82 -8.04
C LEU A 416 30.63 9.30 -7.16
N GLN A 417 31.52 8.39 -6.76
CA GLN A 417 32.70 8.72 -5.95
C GLN A 417 33.68 9.67 -6.64
N SER A 418 33.77 9.62 -7.96
CA SER A 418 34.57 10.58 -8.74
C SER A 418 33.92 11.96 -8.74
N LEU A 419 32.61 12.03 -9.03
CA LEU A 419 31.90 13.29 -9.20
C LEU A 419 31.72 14.08 -7.91
N VAL A 420 31.58 13.43 -6.75
CA VAL A 420 31.46 14.17 -5.47
C VAL A 420 32.74 14.92 -5.09
N LYS A 421 33.89 14.60 -5.70
CA LYS A 421 35.13 15.35 -5.50
C LYS A 421 35.18 16.65 -6.30
N SER A 422 34.44 16.72 -7.41
CA SER A 422 34.43 17.88 -8.33
C SER A 422 33.14 18.69 -8.30
N HIS A 423 32.03 18.13 -7.80
CA HIS A 423 30.73 18.77 -7.73
C HIS A 423 30.23 18.84 -6.28
N ASN A 424 30.56 19.93 -5.60
CA ASN A 424 30.12 20.18 -4.22
C ASN A 424 28.59 20.36 -4.07
N ASP A 425 27.92 20.70 -5.17
CA ASP A 425 26.47 20.85 -5.30
C ASP A 425 25.75 19.58 -5.77
N LEU A 426 26.46 18.46 -5.95
CA LEU A 426 25.83 17.14 -6.13
C LEU A 426 25.24 16.68 -4.79
N LYS A 427 23.91 16.78 -4.68
CA LYS A 427 23.14 16.51 -3.46
C LYS A 427 22.19 15.32 -3.59
N GLU A 428 21.91 14.88 -4.80
CA GLU A 428 20.91 13.84 -5.05
C GLU A 428 21.44 12.69 -5.89
N VAL A 429 20.99 11.49 -5.55
CA VAL A 429 21.06 10.30 -6.40
C VAL A 429 19.65 9.86 -6.78
N VAL A 430 19.44 9.55 -8.06
CA VAL A 430 18.19 8.99 -8.58
C VAL A 430 18.47 7.63 -9.19
N LEU A 431 17.79 6.60 -8.70
CA LEU A 431 17.89 5.23 -9.21
C LEU A 431 16.54 4.85 -9.81
N GLN A 432 16.49 4.74 -11.14
CA GLN A 432 15.29 4.36 -11.87
C GLN A 432 15.33 2.87 -12.26
N ASN A 433 14.15 2.26 -12.41
CA ASN A 433 13.96 0.88 -12.86
C ASN A 433 14.64 -0.17 -11.93
N VAL A 434 14.59 0.05 -10.62
CA VAL A 434 15.20 -0.85 -9.65
C VAL A 434 14.34 -2.10 -9.44
N LYS A 435 14.90 -3.25 -9.78
CA LYS A 435 14.30 -4.57 -9.56
C LYS A 435 14.94 -5.27 -8.37
N GLY A 436 14.22 -6.21 -7.78
CA GLY A 436 14.73 -7.08 -6.72
C GLY A 436 15.98 -7.90 -7.10
N GLU A 437 16.17 -8.19 -8.39
CA GLU A 437 17.39 -8.87 -8.86
C GLU A 437 18.65 -8.01 -8.72
N TYR A 438 18.51 -6.68 -8.62
CA TYR A 438 19.62 -5.74 -8.46
C TYR A 438 19.93 -5.40 -6.99
N THR A 439 19.17 -5.92 -6.03
CA THR A 439 19.24 -5.52 -4.61
C THR A 439 20.67 -5.49 -4.07
N LYS A 440 21.49 -6.51 -4.34
CA LYS A 440 22.88 -6.57 -3.85
C LYS A 440 23.76 -5.42 -4.39
N THR A 441 23.61 -5.06 -5.66
CA THR A 441 24.38 -3.95 -6.26
C THR A 441 23.90 -2.60 -5.74
N ILE A 442 22.58 -2.45 -5.57
CA ILE A 442 22.00 -1.23 -5.00
C ILE A 442 22.38 -1.07 -3.53
N GLU A 443 22.45 -2.16 -2.75
CA GLU A 443 22.98 -2.16 -1.38
C GLU A 443 24.41 -1.63 -1.33
N GLN A 444 25.27 -2.04 -2.27
CA GLN A 444 26.65 -1.55 -2.35
C GLN A 444 26.68 -0.03 -2.62
N ILE A 445 25.90 0.44 -3.59
CA ILE A 445 25.77 1.87 -3.90
C ILE A 445 25.30 2.65 -2.67
N ILE A 446 24.21 2.19 -2.03
CA ILE A 446 23.61 2.84 -0.86
C ILE A 446 24.58 2.87 0.33
N SER A 447 25.25 1.75 0.62
CA SER A 447 26.17 1.63 1.76
C SER A 447 27.39 2.56 1.68
N LYS A 448 27.69 3.07 0.48
CA LYS A 448 28.82 3.96 0.20
C LYS A 448 28.38 5.31 -0.36
N LEU A 449 27.13 5.71 -0.13
CA LEU A 449 26.68 7.05 -0.50
C LEU A 449 27.58 8.09 0.18
N PRO A 450 28.15 9.05 -0.59
CA PRO A 450 28.93 10.13 0.00
C PRO A 450 28.04 11.02 0.88
N GLN A 451 28.57 11.51 2.01
CA GLN A 451 27.83 12.37 2.96
C GLN A 451 27.24 13.65 2.34
N SER A 452 27.75 14.10 1.20
CA SER A 452 27.18 15.24 0.46
C SER A 452 25.82 14.93 -0.18
N ILE A 453 25.48 13.65 -0.38
CA ILE A 453 24.21 13.20 -0.93
C ILE A 453 23.16 13.23 0.19
N THR A 454 22.27 14.21 0.15
CA THR A 454 21.21 14.40 1.16
C THR A 454 19.82 14.04 0.63
N SER A 455 19.70 13.66 -0.65
CA SER A 455 18.47 13.14 -1.25
C SER A 455 18.70 11.85 -2.01
N LEU A 456 17.80 10.89 -1.83
CA LEU A 456 17.71 9.68 -2.65
C LEU A 456 16.31 9.54 -3.23
N ARG A 457 16.21 9.30 -4.53
CA ARG A 457 14.95 8.99 -5.20
C ARG A 457 15.04 7.62 -5.87
N LEU A 458 14.11 6.75 -5.52
CA LEU A 458 14.08 5.37 -5.97
C LEU A 458 12.78 5.07 -6.72
N PHE A 459 12.90 4.59 -7.95
CA PHE A 459 11.77 4.05 -8.72
C PHE A 459 11.93 2.54 -8.85
N VAL A 460 11.08 1.80 -8.15
CA VAL A 460 11.13 0.34 -8.11
C VAL A 460 10.10 -0.31 -9.02
N GLU A 461 10.42 -1.50 -9.50
CA GLU A 461 9.55 -2.34 -10.33
C GLU A 461 8.78 -3.38 -9.50
N ASP A 462 9.32 -3.78 -8.35
CA ASP A 462 8.79 -4.82 -7.48
C ASP A 462 9.11 -4.58 -6.01
N ASN A 463 8.43 -5.28 -5.11
CA ASN A 463 8.54 -5.13 -3.66
C ASN A 463 9.95 -5.38 -3.10
N LYS A 464 10.75 -6.23 -3.74
CA LYS A 464 12.12 -6.52 -3.30
C LYS A 464 13.08 -5.37 -3.63
N GLY A 465 12.71 -4.47 -4.54
CA GLY A 465 13.50 -3.29 -4.86
C GLY A 465 13.74 -2.34 -3.68
N LEU A 466 12.93 -2.42 -2.61
CA LEU A 466 13.11 -1.63 -1.39
C LEU A 466 14.06 -2.26 -0.37
N GLU A 467 14.42 -3.54 -0.51
CA GLU A 467 15.24 -4.26 0.49
C GLU A 467 16.61 -3.60 0.71
N ALA A 468 17.17 -2.98 -0.34
CA ALA A 468 18.45 -2.29 -0.29
C ALA A 468 18.46 -1.06 0.63
N LEU A 469 17.30 -0.48 0.93
CA LEU A 469 17.18 0.66 1.85
C LEU A 469 17.59 0.31 3.28
N SER A 470 17.68 -0.97 3.65
CA SER A 470 18.24 -1.40 4.93
C SER A 470 19.67 -0.91 5.15
N LYS A 471 20.43 -0.62 4.09
CA LYS A 471 21.81 -0.10 4.17
C LYS A 471 21.90 1.42 4.35
N LEU A 472 20.78 2.15 4.39
CA LEU A 472 20.75 3.59 4.67
C LEU A 472 20.94 3.95 6.15
N GLU A 473 20.94 2.96 7.06
CA GLU A 473 20.91 3.20 8.51
C GLU A 473 21.96 4.22 8.99
N ASN A 474 23.15 4.23 8.38
CA ASN A 474 24.26 5.11 8.78
C ASN A 474 24.43 6.36 7.89
N HIS A 475 23.46 6.65 7.02
CA HIS A 475 23.52 7.76 6.07
C HIS A 475 22.41 8.78 6.34
N LYS A 476 22.76 10.07 6.41
CA LYS A 476 21.81 11.14 6.67
C LYS A 476 21.17 11.61 5.36
N LEU A 477 19.85 11.43 5.25
CA LEU A 477 19.05 12.02 4.17
C LEU A 477 18.10 13.08 4.74
N THR A 478 18.01 14.21 4.06
CA THR A 478 16.93 15.19 4.27
C THR A 478 15.64 14.69 3.62
N GLU A 479 15.73 14.10 2.43
CA GLU A 479 14.58 13.67 1.64
C GLU A 479 14.82 12.26 1.07
N LEU A 480 13.85 11.36 1.25
CA LEU A 480 13.77 10.10 0.53
C LEU A 480 12.49 10.07 -0.29
N SER A 481 12.59 9.78 -1.59
CA SER A 481 11.42 9.64 -2.48
C SER A 481 11.30 8.21 -2.98
N LEU A 482 10.16 7.55 -2.74
CA LEU A 482 9.94 6.14 -3.08
C LEU A 482 8.73 5.99 -4.00
N TYR A 483 8.97 5.55 -5.23
CA TYR A 483 7.93 5.42 -6.24
C TYR A 483 7.90 4.00 -6.81
N SER A 484 6.69 3.49 -7.03
CA SER A 484 6.45 2.25 -7.75
C SER A 484 6.04 2.53 -9.19
N ASN A 485 6.74 1.94 -10.15
CA ASN A 485 6.38 1.98 -11.57
C ASN A 485 5.18 1.08 -11.91
N ALA A 486 4.71 0.25 -10.97
CA ALA A 486 3.55 -0.60 -11.17
C ALA A 486 2.28 0.24 -11.40
N GLN A 487 1.47 -0.14 -12.38
CA GLN A 487 0.23 0.57 -12.72
C GLN A 487 -0.82 0.53 -11.60
N LYS A 488 -0.78 -0.52 -10.77
CA LYS A 488 -1.67 -0.68 -9.62
C LYS A 488 -0.85 -0.85 -8.36
N GLU A 489 -1.24 -0.12 -7.32
CA GLU A 489 -0.74 -0.34 -5.98
C GLU A 489 -1.39 -1.61 -5.44
N THR A 490 -0.57 -2.61 -5.10
CA THR A 490 -1.06 -3.92 -4.64
C THR A 490 -1.12 -4.03 -3.12
N GLY A 491 -0.56 -3.05 -2.39
CA GLY A 491 -0.53 -3.05 -0.92
C GLY A 491 0.41 -4.10 -0.33
N THR A 492 1.50 -4.41 -1.05
CA THR A 492 2.44 -5.49 -0.68
C THR A 492 3.86 -4.99 -0.41
N TRP A 493 4.03 -3.68 -0.18
CA TRP A 493 5.34 -3.11 0.07
C TRP A 493 5.80 -3.37 1.49
N ALA A 494 6.99 -3.95 1.58
CA ALA A 494 7.68 -4.21 2.81
C ALA A 494 8.86 -3.25 2.98
N ILE A 495 9.09 -2.81 4.21
CA ILE A 495 10.21 -1.92 4.55
C ILE A 495 10.89 -2.37 5.83
N ASN A 496 12.22 -2.22 5.88
CA ASN A 496 12.96 -2.27 7.13
C ASN A 496 13.03 -0.85 7.73
N PRO A 497 12.38 -0.58 8.88
CA PRO A 497 12.37 0.76 9.46
C PRO A 497 13.75 1.25 9.92
N ASN A 498 14.68 0.34 10.29
CA ASN A 498 16.01 0.72 10.76
C ASN A 498 16.80 1.52 9.71
N GLY A 499 16.63 1.18 8.42
CA GLY A 499 17.24 1.92 7.32
C GLY A 499 16.75 3.38 7.21
N LEU A 500 15.60 3.69 7.79
CA LEU A 500 14.96 5.00 7.70
C LEU A 500 15.20 5.89 8.93
N LYS A 501 15.98 5.41 9.91
CA LYS A 501 16.29 6.12 11.16
C LYS A 501 16.84 7.52 10.92
N ASN A 502 17.76 7.65 9.97
CA ASN A 502 18.48 8.89 9.66
C ASN A 502 17.93 9.62 8.43
N VAL A 503 16.72 9.29 7.98
CA VAL A 503 15.98 10.05 6.96
C VAL A 503 15.13 11.08 7.68
N ASP A 504 15.12 12.36 7.32
CA ASP A 504 14.21 13.34 7.96
C ASP A 504 12.76 13.03 7.58
N PHE A 505 12.45 13.08 6.28
CA PHE A 505 11.12 12.72 5.78
C PHE A 505 11.16 11.91 4.48
N ILE A 506 10.08 11.15 4.27
CA ILE A 506 9.82 10.39 3.06
C ILE A 506 8.76 11.16 2.28
N LYS A 507 9.15 11.64 1.11
CA LYS A 507 8.30 12.42 0.22
C LYS A 507 7.09 11.59 -0.20
N TRP A 508 5.93 12.23 -0.15
CA TRP A 508 4.66 11.62 -0.55
C TRP A 508 3.97 12.51 -1.59
N ASP A 509 3.94 12.02 -2.83
CA ASP A 509 3.18 12.61 -3.94
C ASP A 509 1.92 11.78 -4.19
N PHE A 510 0.76 12.44 -4.19
CA PHE A 510 -0.51 11.77 -4.45
C PHE A 510 -0.75 11.64 -5.95
N VAL A 511 -0.62 10.43 -6.50
CA VAL A 511 -0.94 10.13 -7.91
C VAL A 511 -2.14 9.21 -7.96
N ASP A 512 -3.25 9.71 -8.52
CA ASP A 512 -4.43 8.89 -8.77
C ASP A 512 -4.22 8.03 -10.02
N LYS A 513 -3.73 6.80 -9.84
CA LYS A 513 -3.50 5.88 -10.95
C LYS A 513 -4.81 5.35 -11.58
N ALA A 514 -5.95 5.49 -10.91
CA ALA A 514 -7.23 4.96 -11.39
C ALA A 514 -7.88 5.84 -12.46
N SER A 515 -7.57 7.14 -12.47
CA SER A 515 -8.03 8.11 -13.47
C SER A 515 -7.17 8.16 -14.74
N ILE A 516 -5.99 7.53 -14.74
CA ILE A 516 -5.14 7.47 -15.93
C ILE A 516 -5.71 6.42 -16.88
N ASN A 517 -6.50 6.86 -17.87
CA ASN A 517 -7.00 6.04 -18.97
C ASN A 517 -5.82 5.48 -19.78
N LEU A 518 -5.33 4.31 -19.39
CA LEU A 518 -4.22 3.65 -20.05
C LEU A 518 -4.72 2.81 -21.23
N TYR A 519 -4.58 3.38 -22.44
CA TYR A 519 -4.60 2.58 -23.67
C TYR A 519 -3.33 1.73 -23.83
N ASN A 520 -2.30 1.89 -22.98
CA ASN A 520 -1.03 1.18 -23.05
C ASN A 520 -0.71 0.41 -21.75
N PRO A 521 -0.92 -0.92 -21.73
CA PRO A 521 -0.57 -1.79 -20.60
C PRO A 521 0.93 -1.82 -20.22
N GLY A 522 1.83 -1.33 -21.09
CA GLY A 522 3.27 -1.27 -20.83
C GLY A 522 3.77 0.05 -20.26
N ALA A 523 2.92 1.07 -20.10
CA ALA A 523 3.33 2.36 -19.58
C ALA A 523 3.70 2.27 -18.09
N LYS A 524 4.90 2.75 -17.73
CA LYS A 524 5.34 2.90 -16.34
C LYS A 524 4.72 4.17 -15.77
N LEU A 525 3.88 4.01 -14.75
CA LEU A 525 3.20 5.11 -14.08
C LEU A 525 3.69 5.20 -12.63
N PRO A 526 4.80 5.90 -12.37
CA PRO A 526 5.28 6.06 -11.01
C PRO A 526 4.23 6.74 -10.14
N GLY A 527 4.14 6.25 -8.90
CA GLY A 527 3.37 6.87 -7.82
C GLY A 527 3.91 6.40 -6.47
N SER A 528 3.63 7.17 -5.42
CA SER A 528 4.23 6.97 -4.10
C SER A 528 3.85 5.62 -3.49
N ILE A 529 4.81 5.01 -2.80
CA ILE A 529 4.65 3.72 -2.13
C ILE A 529 4.11 3.89 -0.72
N ARG A 530 3.13 3.07 -0.35
CA ARG A 530 2.67 2.91 1.04
C ARG A 530 3.22 1.63 1.61
N PHE A 531 3.72 1.68 2.83
CA PHE A 531 4.18 0.49 3.54
C PHE A 531 3.00 -0.19 4.21
N ASP A 532 2.84 -1.48 3.89
CA ASP A 532 1.86 -2.35 4.55
C ASP A 532 2.53 -3.39 5.44
N THR A 533 3.83 -3.64 5.22
CA THR A 533 4.60 -4.65 5.96
C THR A 533 5.88 -4.05 6.53
N LEU A 534 6.15 -4.29 7.81
CA LEU A 534 7.47 -4.08 8.40
C LEU A 534 8.25 -5.40 8.31
N SER A 535 9.45 -5.37 7.72
CA SER A 535 10.24 -6.58 7.47
C SER A 535 11.71 -6.39 7.80
N TRP A 536 12.33 -7.46 8.28
CA TRP A 536 13.76 -7.49 8.58
C TRP A 536 14.47 -8.62 7.86
N THR A 537 15.76 -8.46 7.60
CA THR A 537 16.64 -9.49 7.02
C THR A 537 17.65 -9.95 8.07
N LYS A 538 18.29 -11.11 7.84
CA LYS A 538 19.16 -11.78 8.82
C LYS A 538 20.28 -10.87 9.35
N ASP A 539 20.88 -10.06 8.47
CA ASP A 539 21.98 -9.17 8.83
C ASP A 539 21.58 -8.03 9.76
N VAL A 540 20.28 -7.70 9.84
CA VAL A 540 19.73 -6.55 10.58
C VAL A 540 18.45 -6.94 11.36
N GLY A 541 18.29 -8.23 11.66
CA GLY A 541 17.06 -8.83 12.20
C GLY A 541 17.19 -9.37 13.63
N SER A 542 18.20 -8.92 14.38
CA SER A 542 18.31 -9.22 15.82
C SER A 542 17.12 -8.63 16.59
N LEU A 543 16.82 -9.17 17.77
CA LEU A 543 15.72 -8.70 18.61
C LEU A 543 15.83 -7.19 18.92
N ASP A 544 17.04 -6.71 19.23
CA ASP A 544 17.30 -5.29 19.49
C ASP A 544 16.99 -4.43 18.25
N LYS A 545 17.37 -4.89 17.06
CA LYS A 545 17.09 -4.20 15.80
C LYS A 545 15.60 -4.18 15.47
N ILE A 546 14.89 -5.27 15.71
CA ILE A 546 13.44 -5.33 15.57
C ILE A 546 12.77 -4.32 16.48
N ASN A 547 13.15 -4.29 17.77
CA ASN A 547 12.61 -3.35 18.74
C ASN A 547 12.92 -1.89 18.36
N GLU A 548 14.15 -1.58 17.91
CA GLU A 548 14.50 -0.27 17.36
C GLU A 548 13.65 0.08 16.13
N GLY A 549 13.43 -0.87 15.22
CA GLY A 549 12.63 -0.69 14.02
C GLY A 549 11.16 -0.38 14.33
N LEU A 550 10.56 -1.09 15.30
CA LEU A 550 9.21 -0.81 15.78
C LEU A 550 9.10 0.61 16.35
N LYS A 551 10.07 1.04 17.17
CA LYS A 551 10.13 2.40 17.70
C LYS A 551 10.25 3.46 16.61
N ILE A 552 11.01 3.19 15.55
CA ILE A 552 11.12 4.09 14.40
C ILE A 552 9.77 4.22 13.68
N ALA A 553 9.15 3.08 13.32
CA ALA A 553 7.92 3.04 12.54
C ALA A 553 6.73 3.64 13.29
N PHE A 554 6.51 3.22 14.54
CA PHE A 554 5.36 3.62 15.36
C PHE A 554 5.59 4.91 16.15
N GLY A 555 6.85 5.29 16.38
CA GLY A 555 7.22 6.57 16.96
C GLY A 555 7.53 7.60 15.89
N SER A 556 8.82 7.71 15.53
CA SER A 556 9.32 8.85 14.74
C SER A 556 8.71 9.02 13.33
N LYS A 557 8.15 7.96 12.74
CA LYS A 557 7.70 7.96 11.34
C LYS A 557 6.20 7.83 11.14
N ILE A 558 5.42 7.56 12.18
CA ILE A 558 3.99 7.28 12.04
C ILE A 558 3.18 8.45 11.46
N ASN A 559 3.68 9.67 11.65
CA ASN A 559 3.06 10.89 11.12
C ASN A 559 3.27 11.05 9.62
N GLN A 560 4.14 10.25 8.99
CA GLN A 560 4.38 10.28 7.55
C GLN A 560 3.39 9.35 6.84
N ARG A 561 2.77 9.83 5.76
CA ARG A 561 1.70 9.12 5.06
C ARG A 561 2.08 7.70 4.59
N VAL A 562 3.35 7.48 4.25
CA VAL A 562 3.89 6.18 3.84
C VAL A 562 3.75 5.10 4.93
N PHE A 563 3.73 5.49 6.21
CA PHE A 563 3.59 4.59 7.36
C PHE A 563 2.16 4.43 7.87
N GLN A 564 1.15 4.98 7.19
CA GLN A 564 -0.25 4.95 7.68
C GLN A 564 -1.11 3.86 7.00
N GLY A 565 -0.51 2.95 6.25
CA GLY A 565 -1.20 1.87 5.53
C GLY A 565 -2.19 2.36 4.46
N VAL A 566 -3.09 1.48 4.03
CA VAL A 566 -4.05 1.73 2.94
C VAL A 566 -4.96 2.92 3.22
N PHE A 567 -5.68 2.90 4.34
CA PHE A 567 -6.71 3.90 4.65
C PHE A 567 -6.10 5.25 5.10
N GLY A 568 -4.86 5.26 5.56
CA GLY A 568 -4.19 6.47 6.01
C GLY A 568 -4.85 7.09 7.24
N GLY A 569 -4.38 8.27 7.63
CA GLY A 569 -5.03 9.06 8.66
C GLY A 569 -4.75 8.59 10.07
N ARG A 570 -5.59 9.03 10.99
CA ARG A 570 -5.34 8.93 12.42
C ARG A 570 -5.51 7.50 12.91
N GLY A 571 -4.45 6.99 13.52
CA GLY A 571 -4.40 5.60 13.97
C GLY A 571 -4.09 4.60 12.84
N GLY A 572 -3.82 5.05 11.62
CA GLY A 572 -3.35 4.19 10.54
C GLY A 572 -1.90 3.76 10.75
N TYR A 573 -1.60 2.49 10.46
CA TYR A 573 -0.25 1.93 10.54
C TYR A 573 -0.09 0.73 9.60
N PRO A 574 1.15 0.25 9.32
CA PRO A 574 1.38 -0.94 8.51
C PRO A 574 0.93 -2.18 9.30
N PRO A 575 -0.10 -2.93 8.86
CA PRO A 575 -0.71 -3.96 9.68
C PRO A 575 0.07 -5.28 9.70
N ASN A 576 1.13 -5.43 8.89
CA ASN A 576 1.80 -6.71 8.71
C ASN A 576 3.24 -6.69 9.23
N LEU A 577 3.70 -7.84 9.72
CA LEU A 577 5.07 -8.05 10.21
C LEU A 577 5.70 -9.24 9.48
N ASP A 578 6.92 -9.09 9.00
CA ASP A 578 7.65 -10.17 8.33
C ASP A 578 9.02 -10.41 8.98
N PHE A 579 9.07 -11.47 9.79
CA PHE A 579 10.26 -12.02 10.43
C PHE A 579 10.86 -13.19 9.65
N SER A 580 10.34 -13.51 8.45
CA SER A 580 10.69 -14.74 7.75
C SER A 580 12.15 -14.88 7.34
N LYS A 581 12.83 -13.75 7.19
CA LYS A 581 14.26 -13.68 6.89
C LYS A 581 15.11 -13.44 8.13
N THR A 582 14.56 -13.62 9.34
CA THR A 582 15.25 -13.47 10.63
C THR A 582 15.28 -14.79 11.40
N GLU A 583 15.98 -14.81 12.53
CA GLU A 583 15.97 -15.95 13.46
C GLU A 583 14.80 -15.89 14.46
N ILE A 584 13.96 -14.86 14.41
CA ILE A 584 12.78 -14.74 15.29
C ILE A 584 11.68 -15.71 14.83
N LYS A 585 11.16 -16.48 15.80
CA LYS A 585 10.13 -17.53 15.60
C LYS A 585 8.89 -17.32 16.48
N THR A 586 8.94 -16.38 17.40
CA THR A 586 7.83 -16.06 18.32
C THR A 586 7.83 -14.55 18.58
N PHE A 587 6.89 -14.06 19.39
CA PHE A 587 6.91 -12.69 19.87
C PHE A 587 7.72 -12.48 21.15
N SER A 588 8.38 -13.54 21.65
CA SER A 588 9.17 -13.45 22.87
C SER A 588 10.23 -12.35 22.79
N GLY A 589 10.21 -11.46 23.78
CA GLY A 589 11.15 -10.35 23.90
C GLY A 589 10.91 -9.17 22.93
N VAL A 590 9.90 -9.25 22.05
CA VAL A 590 9.52 -8.12 21.21
C VAL A 590 8.73 -7.12 22.05
N LYS A 591 9.20 -5.88 22.10
CA LYS A 591 8.72 -4.80 22.98
C LYS A 591 7.49 -4.10 22.43
N PHE A 592 6.43 -4.85 22.14
CA PHE A 592 5.22 -4.28 21.57
C PHE A 592 4.50 -3.29 22.49
N ASP A 593 4.60 -3.43 23.81
CA ASP A 593 4.00 -2.47 24.75
C ASP A 593 4.70 -1.10 24.69
N GLU A 594 6.03 -1.08 24.53
CA GLU A 594 6.79 0.16 24.29
C GLU A 594 6.40 0.76 22.93
N ALA A 595 6.33 -0.05 21.87
CA ALA A 595 5.91 0.42 20.54
C ALA A 595 4.47 0.98 20.55
N ASN A 596 3.57 0.37 21.32
CA ASN A 596 2.19 0.82 21.47
C ASN A 596 2.12 2.15 22.24
N LYS A 597 2.98 2.33 23.24
CA LYS A 597 3.11 3.60 23.95
C LYS A 597 3.63 4.69 23.01
N ASP A 598 4.70 4.43 22.28
CA ASP A 598 5.27 5.38 21.31
C ASP A 598 4.23 5.79 20.25
N PHE A 599 3.45 4.82 19.75
CA PHE A 599 2.34 5.07 18.83
C PHE A 599 1.30 6.04 19.42
N ASN A 600 0.79 5.73 20.62
CA ASN A 600 -0.23 6.55 21.25
C ASN A 600 0.29 7.95 21.60
N ASP A 601 1.53 8.06 22.08
CA ASP A 601 2.17 9.35 22.38
C ASP A 601 2.19 10.23 21.13
N GLN A 602 2.57 9.67 19.97
CA GLN A 602 2.60 10.40 18.70
C GLN A 602 1.21 10.81 18.23
N ILE A 603 0.25 9.88 18.24
CA ILE A 603 -1.12 10.18 17.81
C ILE A 603 -1.77 11.21 18.74
N SER A 604 -1.45 11.21 20.03
CA SER A 604 -1.93 12.22 20.98
C SER A 604 -1.38 13.63 20.75
N THR A 605 -0.29 13.79 19.98
CA THR A 605 0.16 15.12 19.53
C THR A 605 -0.73 15.71 18.44
N TRP A 606 -1.57 14.89 17.79
CA TRP A 606 -2.44 15.35 16.71
C TRP A 606 -3.61 16.10 17.32
N LYS A 607 -4.00 17.19 16.66
CA LYS A 607 -5.28 17.82 16.97
C LYS A 607 -6.38 17.06 16.24
N THR A 608 -7.51 16.88 16.92
CA THR A 608 -8.79 16.50 16.32
C THR A 608 -9.21 17.54 15.28
N ASP A 609 -10.20 17.19 14.49
CA ASP A 609 -10.82 18.09 13.53
C ASP A 609 -11.40 19.36 14.21
N SER A 610 -11.67 19.28 15.53
CA SER A 610 -12.09 20.40 16.40
C SER A 610 -10.93 21.16 17.08
N GLY A 611 -9.68 20.87 16.75
CA GLY A 611 -8.49 21.53 17.27
C GLY A 611 -8.03 21.07 18.67
N GLN A 612 -8.70 20.08 19.27
CA GLN A 612 -8.35 19.55 20.59
C GLN A 612 -7.27 18.46 20.48
N PRO A 613 -6.34 18.33 21.44
CA PRO A 613 -5.40 17.21 21.44
C PRO A 613 -6.13 15.87 21.45
N GLU A 614 -5.59 14.92 20.70
CA GLU A 614 -6.16 13.59 20.64
C GLU A 614 -5.92 12.80 21.93
N LYS A 615 -6.94 12.05 22.36
CA LYS A 615 -6.80 11.04 23.41
C LYS A 615 -6.62 9.67 22.75
N ALA A 616 -5.38 9.33 22.42
CA ALA A 616 -5.04 8.06 21.78
C ALA A 616 -5.02 6.95 22.83
N ASN A 617 -5.81 5.89 22.62
CA ASN A 617 -5.74 4.65 23.39
C ASN A 617 -5.85 3.46 22.44
N PHE A 618 -5.06 3.47 21.39
CA PHE A 618 -5.00 2.42 20.40
C PHE A 618 -4.18 1.25 20.92
N PHE A 619 -4.53 0.06 20.45
CA PHE A 619 -3.77 -1.15 20.69
C PHE A 619 -3.33 -1.74 19.35
N LEU A 620 -2.03 -1.79 19.11
CA LEU A 620 -1.43 -2.34 17.90
C LEU A 620 -1.79 -3.82 17.79
N LYS A 621 -2.49 -4.17 16.70
CA LYS A 621 -2.84 -5.53 16.30
C LYS A 621 -2.35 -5.77 14.87
N PHE A 622 -1.88 -6.97 14.59
CA PHE A 622 -1.28 -7.29 13.31
C PHE A 622 -2.15 -8.26 12.53
N ARG A 623 -2.31 -8.01 11.23
CA ARG A 623 -3.13 -8.83 10.33
C ARG A 623 -2.31 -10.00 9.80
N ASP A 624 -1.24 -9.75 9.07
CA ASP A 624 -0.43 -10.80 8.48
C ASP A 624 0.95 -10.83 9.12
N ILE A 625 1.30 -11.97 9.73
CA ILE A 625 2.59 -12.16 10.41
C ILE A 625 3.33 -13.32 9.76
N SER A 626 4.60 -13.14 9.40
CA SER A 626 5.39 -14.18 8.75
C SER A 626 6.62 -14.56 9.57
N PHE A 627 6.89 -15.87 9.68
CA PHE A 627 8.09 -16.42 10.32
C PHE A 627 8.81 -17.39 9.38
N GLY A 628 10.12 -17.56 9.60
CA GLY A 628 10.96 -18.41 8.76
C GLY A 628 10.91 -19.86 9.22
N ILE A 629 11.01 -20.83 8.33
CA ILE A 629 11.21 -22.25 8.69
C ILE A 629 12.69 -22.55 8.99
N ASP A 630 13.00 -23.70 9.60
CA ASP A 630 14.39 -24.06 9.94
C ASP A 630 15.20 -24.50 8.71
N SER A 631 14.57 -25.27 7.81
CA SER A 631 15.21 -25.87 6.63
C SER A 631 14.80 -25.19 5.30
N ASN A 632 15.62 -25.31 4.25
CA ASN A 632 15.25 -24.80 2.92
C ASN A 632 14.18 -25.72 2.31
N SER A 633 13.08 -25.14 1.81
CA SER A 633 11.97 -25.85 1.16
C SER A 633 12.36 -26.68 -0.08
N ALA A 634 13.55 -26.42 -0.66
CA ALA A 634 14.12 -27.13 -1.80
C ALA A 634 14.88 -28.42 -1.42
N SER A 635 15.03 -28.71 -0.13
CA SER A 635 15.62 -29.96 0.36
C SER A 635 14.56 -31.06 0.48
N SER A 636 14.95 -32.32 0.30
CA SER A 636 14.12 -33.50 0.63
C SER A 636 13.93 -33.69 2.14
N GLU A 637 14.44 -32.76 2.96
CA GLU A 637 14.34 -32.81 4.40
C GLU A 637 12.92 -32.43 4.87
N PRO A 638 12.48 -32.96 6.02
CA PRO A 638 11.22 -32.57 6.61
C PRO A 638 11.21 -31.05 6.92
N LYS A 639 10.13 -30.41 6.48
CA LYS A 639 9.83 -29.00 6.73
C LYS A 639 9.54 -28.82 8.23
N THR A 640 10.50 -28.32 8.98
CA THR A 640 10.44 -28.23 10.45
C THR A 640 10.51 -26.79 10.93
N TYR A 641 9.68 -26.47 11.92
CA TYR A 641 9.66 -25.17 12.59
C TYR A 641 9.82 -25.38 14.09
N THR A 642 10.99 -25.03 14.61
CA THR A 642 11.35 -25.30 16.01
C THR A 642 11.17 -24.07 16.88
N VAL A 643 10.44 -24.22 17.98
CA VAL A 643 10.21 -23.19 19.01
C VAL A 643 10.19 -23.80 20.40
N LYS A 644 10.37 -22.95 21.42
CA LYS A 644 10.19 -23.35 22.82
C LYS A 644 8.82 -22.92 23.32
N LEU A 645 8.19 -23.74 24.14
CA LEU A 645 6.85 -23.44 24.67
C LEU A 645 6.88 -22.19 25.57
N GLU A 646 7.91 -22.01 26.40
CA GLU A 646 8.06 -20.84 27.25
C GLU A 646 8.23 -19.50 26.49
N GLU A 647 8.48 -19.52 25.17
CA GLU A 647 8.53 -18.33 24.32
C GLU A 647 7.14 -17.81 23.90
N PHE A 648 6.07 -18.56 24.19
CA PHE A 648 4.70 -18.10 24.05
C PHE A 648 4.28 -17.35 25.31
N ASP A 649 4.60 -16.06 25.36
CA ASP A 649 4.55 -15.20 26.55
C ASP A 649 3.25 -14.38 26.71
N GLY A 650 2.23 -14.68 25.92
CA GLY A 650 0.93 -13.99 25.93
C GLY A 650 0.82 -12.85 24.91
N GLN A 651 1.87 -12.59 24.13
CA GLN A 651 1.81 -11.55 23.10
C GLN A 651 0.90 -11.94 21.92
N PHE A 652 0.79 -13.21 21.52
CA PHE A 652 -0.10 -13.57 20.42
C PHE A 652 -1.57 -13.33 20.78
N GLN A 653 -1.98 -13.63 22.00
CA GLN A 653 -3.31 -13.32 22.50
C GLN A 653 -3.62 -11.81 22.43
N LYS A 654 -2.62 -10.96 22.73
CA LYS A 654 -2.79 -9.51 22.71
C LYS A 654 -2.81 -8.94 21.29
N ARG A 655 -1.88 -9.40 20.43
CA ARG A 655 -1.55 -8.74 19.16
C ARG A 655 -2.32 -9.28 17.95
N LEU A 656 -2.98 -10.43 18.08
CA LEU A 656 -3.79 -10.99 17.00
C LEU A 656 -5.26 -10.54 17.12
N ASN A 657 -5.93 -10.46 15.99
CA ASN A 657 -7.35 -10.17 15.86
C ASN A 657 -8.10 -11.41 15.35
N PHE A 658 -9.22 -11.75 16.01
CA PHE A 658 -10.09 -12.86 15.61
C PHE A 658 -11.57 -12.42 15.56
N GLY A 659 -11.80 -11.14 15.30
CA GLY A 659 -13.12 -10.56 15.17
C GLY A 659 -13.86 -11.05 13.90
N PRO A 660 -15.17 -10.81 13.81
CA PRO A 660 -16.02 -11.34 12.73
C PRO A 660 -15.63 -10.85 11.32
N TYR A 661 -14.98 -9.70 11.22
CA TYR A 661 -14.65 -9.05 9.94
C TYR A 661 -13.15 -9.04 9.63
N GLU A 662 -12.30 -9.28 10.64
CA GLU A 662 -10.86 -9.23 10.50
C GLU A 662 -10.19 -10.33 11.29
N PHE A 663 -9.30 -11.05 10.59
CA PHE A 663 -8.62 -12.20 11.14
C PHE A 663 -7.14 -12.12 10.85
N SER A 664 -6.35 -12.32 11.91
CA SER A 664 -4.92 -12.45 11.78
C SER A 664 -4.54 -13.80 11.19
N ASN A 665 -3.50 -13.79 10.38
CA ASN A 665 -2.93 -14.97 9.73
C ASN A 665 -1.45 -15.08 10.09
N ILE A 666 -1.00 -16.29 10.38
CA ILE A 666 0.42 -16.61 10.55
C ILE A 666 0.90 -17.41 9.35
N TYR A 667 1.90 -16.89 8.66
CA TYR A 667 2.54 -17.51 7.51
C TYR A 667 3.89 -18.07 7.93
N ILE A 668 4.15 -19.33 7.57
CA ILE A 668 5.50 -19.88 7.61
C ILE A 668 6.08 -19.78 6.21
N LYS A 669 7.29 -19.24 6.10
CA LYS A 669 7.96 -19.01 4.81
C LYS A 669 9.34 -19.66 4.79
N ASP A 670 9.81 -19.99 3.60
CA ASP A 670 11.20 -20.37 3.36
C ASP A 670 12.11 -19.14 3.20
N LYS A 671 13.41 -19.39 3.05
CA LYS A 671 14.43 -18.33 2.88
C LYS A 671 14.23 -17.50 1.61
N ASP A 672 13.50 -18.00 0.62
CA ASP A 672 13.15 -17.27 -0.60
C ASP A 672 11.87 -16.42 -0.44
N GLY A 673 11.22 -16.51 0.73
CA GLY A 673 9.98 -15.83 1.06
C GLY A 673 8.72 -16.55 0.56
N LYS A 674 8.82 -17.80 0.11
CA LYS A 674 7.68 -18.58 -0.36
C LYS A 674 6.96 -19.23 0.82
N GLN A 675 5.63 -19.22 0.77
CA GLN A 675 4.81 -19.85 1.80
C GLN A 675 5.07 -21.36 1.87
N VAL A 676 5.25 -21.85 3.09
CA VAL A 676 5.37 -23.26 3.43
C VAL A 676 4.07 -23.71 4.08
N GLN A 677 3.54 -24.83 3.60
CA GLN A 677 2.35 -25.48 4.15
C GLN A 677 2.70 -26.86 4.68
N GLY A 678 1.96 -27.31 5.70
CA GLY A 678 2.06 -28.64 6.28
C GLY A 678 3.38 -28.93 6.99
N ALA A 679 4.08 -27.91 7.49
CA ALA A 679 5.30 -28.08 8.28
C ALA A 679 5.02 -28.85 9.57
N THR A 680 6.05 -29.45 10.14
CA THR A 680 6.02 -30.03 11.48
C THR A 680 6.45 -28.95 12.48
N LEU A 681 5.56 -28.61 13.43
CA LEU A 681 5.90 -27.75 14.56
C LEU A 681 6.66 -28.59 15.59
N VAL A 682 7.95 -28.34 15.76
CA VAL A 682 8.75 -28.99 16.81
C VAL A 682 8.74 -28.08 18.03
N LEU A 683 8.15 -28.56 19.13
CA LEU A 683 7.94 -27.79 20.34
C LEU A 683 8.72 -28.43 21.49
N ASN A 684 9.65 -27.68 22.05
CA ASN A 684 10.47 -28.11 23.18
C ASN A 684 10.20 -27.22 24.41
N GLY A 685 10.81 -27.56 25.55
CA GLY A 685 10.84 -26.68 26.72
C GLY A 685 9.82 -27.02 27.81
N THR A 686 9.42 -26.02 28.61
CA THR A 686 8.66 -26.22 29.86
C THR A 686 7.19 -25.83 29.70
N PHE A 687 6.31 -26.67 30.22
CA PHE A 687 4.87 -26.40 30.21
C PHE A 687 4.46 -25.30 31.20
N SER A 688 3.61 -24.39 30.73
CA SER A 688 2.75 -23.56 31.58
C SER A 688 1.38 -23.39 30.92
N ALA A 689 0.34 -23.20 31.73
CA ALA A 689 -1.02 -23.00 31.22
C ALA A 689 -1.13 -21.73 30.33
N ASN A 690 -0.43 -20.66 30.72
CA ASN A 690 -0.42 -19.40 29.95
C ASN A 690 0.29 -19.57 28.60
N ALA A 691 1.41 -20.28 28.57
CA ALA A 691 2.13 -20.56 27.34
C ALA A 691 1.34 -21.45 26.39
N LYS A 692 0.64 -22.46 26.93
CA LYS A 692 -0.29 -23.28 26.13
C LYS A 692 -1.40 -22.44 25.53
N ALA A 693 -2.01 -21.55 26.32
CA ALA A 693 -3.08 -20.68 25.83
C ALA A 693 -2.56 -19.76 24.70
N ASP A 694 -1.39 -19.15 24.86
CA ASP A 694 -0.84 -18.27 23.82
C ASP A 694 -0.40 -19.05 22.55
N LEU A 695 0.08 -20.29 22.71
CA LEU A 695 0.29 -21.24 21.60
C LEU A 695 -1.02 -21.55 20.85
N GLU A 696 -2.14 -21.72 21.55
CA GLU A 696 -3.45 -21.94 20.89
C GLU A 696 -3.84 -20.73 20.01
N TYR A 697 -3.60 -19.49 20.47
CA TYR A 697 -3.81 -18.29 19.65
C TYR A 697 -2.91 -18.27 18.40
N PHE A 698 -1.63 -18.62 18.56
CA PHE A 698 -0.70 -18.76 17.43
C PHE A 698 -1.19 -19.82 16.42
N LEU A 699 -1.55 -21.02 16.90
CA LEU A 699 -2.00 -22.12 16.06
C LEU A 699 -3.32 -21.83 15.37
N LYS A 700 -4.25 -21.14 16.03
CA LYS A 700 -5.51 -20.69 15.44
C LYS A 700 -5.29 -19.79 14.22
N ALA A 701 -4.33 -18.85 14.28
CA ALA A 701 -3.96 -18.01 13.14
C ALA A 701 -3.18 -18.79 12.06
N ALA A 702 -2.32 -19.73 12.47
CA ALA A 702 -1.52 -20.55 11.56
C ALA A 702 -2.34 -21.62 10.81
N LYS A 703 -3.47 -22.06 11.38
CA LYS A 703 -4.39 -23.03 10.78
C LYS A 703 -4.99 -22.53 9.46
N ARG A 704 -5.30 -21.23 9.37
CA ARG A 704 -5.89 -20.61 8.17
C ARG A 704 -4.96 -20.62 6.95
N THR A 705 -3.66 -20.66 7.19
CA THR A 705 -2.64 -20.69 6.13
C THR A 705 -2.14 -22.11 5.86
N ASN A 706 -2.72 -23.11 6.53
CA ASN A 706 -2.27 -24.51 6.54
C ASN A 706 -0.77 -24.63 6.89
N ALA A 707 -0.27 -23.79 7.80
CA ALA A 707 1.14 -23.73 8.14
C ALA A 707 1.68 -25.08 8.66
N PHE A 708 0.91 -25.76 9.51
CA PHE A 708 1.34 -26.96 10.21
C PHE A 708 0.42 -28.16 9.93
N SER A 709 1.02 -29.35 9.86
CA SER A 709 0.30 -30.63 9.75
C SER A 709 0.21 -31.37 11.08
N LYS A 710 1.19 -31.16 11.97
CA LYS A 710 1.31 -31.82 13.28
C LYS A 710 2.26 -31.08 14.22
N ILE A 711 2.19 -31.42 15.51
CA ILE A 711 3.08 -30.95 16.56
C ILE A 711 3.93 -32.13 17.04
N GLN A 712 5.25 -31.97 17.07
CA GLN A 712 6.19 -32.94 17.63
C GLN A 712 6.82 -32.40 18.91
N VAL A 713 6.80 -33.20 19.96
CA VAL A 713 7.25 -32.84 21.31
C VAL A 713 8.02 -33.98 21.96
N ASP A 714 8.75 -33.67 23.04
CA ASP A 714 9.30 -34.70 23.92
C ASP A 714 8.19 -35.39 24.74
N ALA A 715 8.44 -36.62 25.20
CA ALA A 715 7.44 -37.46 25.87
C ALA A 715 6.84 -36.81 27.13
N SER A 716 7.64 -36.04 27.89
CA SER A 716 7.18 -35.31 29.08
C SER A 716 6.13 -34.27 28.71
N LEU A 717 6.37 -33.50 27.64
CA LEU A 717 5.51 -32.41 27.21
C LEU A 717 4.24 -32.91 26.51
N ALA A 718 4.31 -34.05 25.81
CA ALA A 718 3.15 -34.68 25.16
C ALA A 718 1.99 -34.93 26.13
N SER A 719 2.32 -35.45 27.33
CA SER A 719 1.32 -35.74 28.36
C SER A 719 0.59 -34.49 28.88
N GLN A 720 1.26 -33.34 28.84
CA GLN A 720 0.75 -32.07 29.37
C GLN A 720 -0.05 -31.27 28.34
N LEU A 721 0.31 -31.37 27.05
CA LEU A 721 -0.40 -30.70 25.96
C LEU A 721 -1.70 -31.42 25.55
N GLY A 722 -1.78 -32.73 25.79
CA GLY A 722 -2.88 -33.58 25.35
C GLY A 722 -2.67 -34.13 23.93
N GLY A 723 -3.64 -34.91 23.44
CA GLY A 723 -3.53 -35.59 22.13
C GLY A 723 -3.65 -34.66 20.91
N SER A 724 -4.19 -33.46 21.08
CA SER A 724 -4.26 -32.43 20.04
C SER A 724 -4.33 -31.02 20.62
N VAL A 725 -3.84 -30.04 19.85
CA VAL A 725 -3.96 -28.61 20.15
C VAL A 725 -4.47 -27.89 18.90
N GLU A 726 -5.58 -27.15 19.01
CA GLU A 726 -6.26 -26.50 17.86
C GLU A 726 -6.60 -27.43 16.68
N GLY A 727 -6.74 -28.73 16.95
CA GLY A 727 -7.02 -29.77 15.97
C GLY A 727 -5.78 -30.33 15.25
N LEU A 728 -4.56 -29.93 15.64
CA LEU A 728 -3.32 -30.55 15.19
C LEU A 728 -2.95 -31.71 16.12
N PRO A 729 -2.60 -32.90 15.58
CA PRO A 729 -2.17 -34.03 16.39
C PRO A 729 -0.83 -33.75 17.07
N VAL A 730 -0.71 -34.17 18.32
CA VAL A 730 0.55 -34.11 19.10
C VAL A 730 1.22 -35.48 19.06
N GLU A 731 2.44 -35.54 18.54
CA GLU A 731 3.24 -36.76 18.40
C GLU A 731 4.51 -36.67 19.25
N ILE A 732 4.92 -37.79 19.84
CA ILE A 732 6.21 -37.89 20.52
C ILE A 732 7.31 -38.02 19.47
N LYS A 733 8.37 -37.23 19.60
CA LYS A 733 9.54 -37.31 18.73
C LYS A 733 10.17 -38.70 18.83
N ALA A 734 10.18 -39.45 17.73
CA ALA A 734 10.88 -40.74 17.67
C ALA A 734 12.39 -40.50 17.85
N SER A 735 12.98 -41.21 18.81
CA SER A 735 14.41 -41.11 19.18
C SER A 735 15.34 -41.57 18.08
#